data_AF-A0A0S8AJY3-F1
#
_entry.id   AF-A0A0S8AJY3-F1
#
_cell.length_a   1.000
_cell.length_b   1.000
_cell.length_c   1.000
_cell.angle_alpha   90.00
_cell.angle_beta   90.00
_cell.angle_gamma   90.00
#
_symmetry.space_group_name_H-M   'P 1'
#
loop_
_entity.id
_entity.type
_entity.pdbx_description
1 polymer ?
#
loop_
_entity_poly.entity_id
_entity_poly.type
_entity_poly.pdbx_seq_one_letter_code
_entity_poly.pdbx_strand_id
1 'polypeptide(L)'
;MNLPVLKKRFLAFLTVLTVPLALMLLYSCSGSSSYSTRSTAPQVMINAATLNNWVTNGYGTDANGYNKLVILDVDSASSYGAGHIPGSYNLDTGSDLQTARSNGVVSTVSQVPTKEMMDSLIQRTGIDEHTVVALVGNGTMMNVGRAYFNFRYWGFPKERLKVMDGTKSATYQGDYGYSLTTAATPDPTPSTYSVSSLTPDVSVRASLEDMIGYAQDSDPFTVIIDARSDDEYNGVARKTTGSTSGTYVAFEGHVKTAEHLEYVELHQGDNRANPLRPENELIAAMAAINLDEDGTGISYCRTSWRAAIHFLALDAVLGWKAQIYDGAWIQWGQMASNDPAIGGALDPSSPWRTDNSALSEDITYNKADVLPMDDADPFVSHANWINEYDKAICGTTPAAPLDRPVDVMVSAATLNGWVEGGYGTDSYGYSKLVILDVDSASSYAGGHIPGSYNLDTGSDLQTTRSNGIGDTVSQVPTKEMMDGLIQRTGIDAQTVVAFVGNGTMMNVGRAYFNFRYWGFPKERLRVMNGTKNATYRDAAGYSLSTTATPMPTPSTFSVCSLPQDTSVDGFRASFEEMLAVSADNNPATVVVDARSANEYDGVVGSTSVSGQNYVAFEGHVRTAEHLEYVELHQGGNRANPLLSAGELQAA
;
A
#
# COMPACT_ATOMS: atom_id res chain seq x y z
N MET A 1 63.34 -35.43 14.15
CA MET A 1 63.03 -34.00 13.95
C MET A 1 61.94 -33.61 14.93
N ASN A 2 62.22 -32.66 15.83
CA ASN A 2 61.48 -32.45 17.08
C ASN A 2 60.11 -31.77 16.88
N LEU A 3 59.08 -32.34 17.52
CA LEU A 3 57.68 -31.89 17.56
C LEU A 3 57.35 -30.52 18.24
N PRO A 4 58.24 -29.78 18.95
CA PRO A 4 57.86 -28.52 19.59
C PRO A 4 57.98 -27.27 18.69
N VAL A 5 58.45 -27.40 17.44
CA VAL A 5 58.63 -26.25 16.53
C VAL A 5 57.35 -25.91 15.75
N LEU A 6 56.44 -26.89 15.55
CA LEU A 6 55.20 -26.69 14.79
C LEU A 6 54.12 -25.91 15.58
N LYS A 7 54.06 -26.10 16.91
CA LYS A 7 53.10 -25.39 17.79
C LYS A 7 53.40 -23.89 17.93
N LYS A 8 54.67 -23.48 17.86
CA LYS A 8 55.05 -22.05 17.94
C LYS A 8 54.75 -21.26 16.65
N ARG A 9 54.70 -21.92 15.49
CA ARG A 9 54.35 -21.26 14.22
C ARG A 9 52.84 -21.15 13.98
N PHE A 10 52.04 -22.05 14.55
CA PHE A 10 50.58 -21.99 14.46
C PHE A 10 49.95 -20.90 15.35
N LEU A 11 50.55 -20.63 16.53
CA LEU A 11 50.07 -19.59 17.45
C LEU A 11 50.47 -18.15 17.04
N ALA A 12 51.56 -18.01 16.27
CA ALA A 12 52.00 -16.72 15.73
C ALA A 12 51.18 -16.30 14.49
N PHE A 13 50.60 -17.25 13.74
CA PHE A 13 49.72 -16.93 12.61
C PHE A 13 48.31 -16.50 13.07
N LEU A 14 47.84 -16.99 14.23
CA LEU A 14 46.52 -16.65 14.77
C LEU A 14 46.48 -15.27 15.46
N THR A 15 47.64 -14.74 15.86
CA THR A 15 47.76 -13.41 16.50
C THR A 15 48.00 -12.28 15.51
N VAL A 16 48.42 -12.58 14.28
CA VAL A 16 48.63 -11.57 13.21
C VAL A 16 47.36 -11.32 12.38
N LEU A 17 46.38 -12.23 12.38
CA LEU A 17 45.07 -12.02 11.73
C LEU A 17 43.98 -11.43 12.64
N THR A 18 44.15 -11.45 13.96
CA THR A 18 43.11 -11.00 14.92
C THR A 18 43.23 -9.54 15.32
N VAL A 19 44.38 -8.90 15.11
CA VAL A 19 44.61 -7.48 15.43
C VAL A 19 44.12 -6.51 14.33
N PRO A 20 44.21 -6.81 13.01
CA PRO A 20 43.63 -5.93 11.99
C PRO A 20 42.10 -6.00 11.96
N LEU A 21 41.50 -7.13 12.36
CA LEU A 21 40.05 -7.33 12.36
C LEU A 21 39.36 -6.61 13.54
N ALA A 22 40.03 -6.53 14.70
CA ALA A 22 39.54 -5.76 15.85
C ALA A 22 39.73 -4.23 15.69
N LEU A 23 40.67 -3.78 14.85
CA LEU A 23 40.87 -2.37 14.53
C LEU A 23 39.98 -1.86 13.38
N MET A 24 39.49 -2.75 12.49
CA MET A 24 38.43 -2.41 11.52
C MET A 24 37.03 -2.33 12.16
N LEU A 25 36.79 -3.00 13.29
CA LEU A 25 35.53 -2.94 14.05
C LEU A 25 35.43 -1.73 15.00
N LEU A 26 36.51 -0.95 15.16
CA LEU A 26 36.54 0.24 16.03
C LEU A 26 36.69 1.57 15.27
N TYR A 27 36.65 1.54 13.93
CA TYR A 27 36.74 2.73 13.07
C TYR A 27 35.48 3.02 12.23
N SER A 28 34.39 2.26 12.42
CA SER A 28 33.09 2.57 11.77
C SER A 28 32.07 3.26 12.71
N CYS A 29 32.44 3.56 13.96
CA CYS A 29 31.59 4.33 14.88
C CYS A 29 32.09 5.78 15.01
N SER A 30 32.10 6.52 13.89
CA SER A 30 32.04 8.00 13.91
C SER A 30 31.57 8.57 12.56
N GLY A 31 30.88 7.77 11.75
CA GLY A 31 29.97 8.31 10.76
C GLY A 31 28.77 8.81 11.53
N SER A 32 28.63 10.12 11.64
CA SER A 32 27.38 10.76 12.04
C SER A 32 26.26 10.16 11.21
N SER A 33 25.53 9.20 11.77
CA SER A 33 24.22 8.80 11.28
C SER A 33 23.45 10.08 11.20
N SER A 34 23.25 10.58 9.98
CA SER A 34 22.18 11.49 9.71
C SER A 34 20.93 10.71 10.08
N TYR A 35 20.49 10.85 11.33
CA TYR A 35 19.09 10.65 11.66
C TYR A 35 18.36 11.44 10.59
N SER A 36 17.75 10.71 9.65
CA SER A 36 16.73 11.29 8.80
C SER A 36 15.77 11.92 9.80
N THR A 37 15.79 13.25 9.88
CA THR A 37 14.79 13.97 10.66
C THR A 37 13.49 13.67 9.95
N ARG A 38 12.81 12.64 10.46
CA ARG A 38 11.52 12.15 10.01
C ARG A 38 10.65 13.37 9.77
N SER A 39 10.08 13.49 8.57
CA SER A 39 8.90 14.33 8.39
C SER A 39 7.94 13.89 9.48
N THR A 40 7.62 14.78 10.42
CA THR A 40 6.67 14.48 11.50
C THR A 40 5.44 13.87 10.86
N ALA A 41 5.08 12.65 11.27
CA ALA A 41 3.85 12.02 10.81
C ALA A 41 2.70 13.03 10.93
N PRO A 42 1.71 13.02 10.03
CA PRO A 42 0.53 13.87 10.17
C PRO A 42 -0.01 13.69 11.59
N GLN A 43 -0.15 14.79 12.34
CA GLN A 43 -0.59 14.69 13.73
C GLN A 43 -2.06 14.26 13.75
N VAL A 44 -2.30 12.95 13.84
CA VAL A 44 -3.65 12.35 13.92
C VAL A 44 -4.18 12.50 15.34
N MET A 45 -3.37 12.16 16.34
CA MET A 45 -3.77 12.26 17.74
C MET A 45 -3.80 13.73 18.20
N ILE A 46 -4.93 14.14 18.78
CA ILE A 46 -5.11 15.47 19.38
C ILE A 46 -5.52 15.34 20.84
N ASN A 47 -5.09 16.28 21.68
CA ASN A 47 -5.59 16.35 23.05
C ASN A 47 -6.97 17.03 23.09
N ALA A 48 -7.70 16.82 24.19
CA ALA A 48 -9.03 17.39 24.35
C ALA A 48 -9.06 18.93 24.37
N ALA A 49 -7.98 19.60 24.80
CA ALA A 49 -7.88 21.06 24.75
C ALA A 49 -7.90 21.60 23.31
N THR A 50 -7.24 20.90 22.38
CA THR A 50 -7.22 21.24 20.95
C THR A 50 -8.63 21.14 20.37
N LEU A 51 -9.32 20.03 20.65
CA LEU A 51 -10.71 19.84 20.22
C LEU A 51 -11.63 20.91 20.80
N ASN A 52 -11.51 21.20 22.10
CA ASN A 52 -12.31 22.23 22.78
C ASN A 52 -12.10 23.63 22.18
N ASN A 53 -10.85 23.95 21.80
CA ASN A 53 -10.53 25.18 21.10
C ASN A 53 -11.25 25.25 19.74
N TRP A 54 -11.28 24.16 18.96
CA TRP A 54 -12.02 24.14 17.69
C TRP A 54 -13.53 24.27 17.88
N VAL A 55 -14.09 23.64 18.93
CA VAL A 55 -15.51 23.78 19.28
C VAL A 55 -15.84 25.23 19.67
N THR A 56 -14.97 25.89 20.44
CA THR A 56 -15.23 27.23 20.98
C THR A 56 -14.94 28.35 19.98
N ASN A 57 -13.83 28.24 19.26
CA ASN A 57 -13.27 29.31 18.43
C ASN A 57 -13.38 29.03 16.93
N GLY A 58 -13.89 27.86 16.54
CA GLY A 58 -13.89 27.37 15.17
C GLY A 58 -12.57 26.70 14.77
N TYR A 59 -12.63 25.85 13.74
CA TYR A 59 -11.46 25.13 13.21
C TYR A 59 -10.51 26.04 12.42
N GLY A 60 -11.05 26.98 11.65
CA GLY A 60 -10.28 27.79 10.70
C GLY A 60 -9.89 26.98 9.45
N THR A 61 -8.73 27.28 8.87
CA THR A 61 -8.13 26.54 7.76
C THR A 61 -6.77 25.98 8.21
N ASP A 62 -6.53 24.69 8.02
CA ASP A 62 -5.27 24.06 8.39
C ASP A 62 -4.19 24.17 7.30
N ALA A 63 -2.99 23.63 7.59
CA ALA A 63 -1.84 23.67 6.67
C ALA A 63 -2.07 22.92 5.35
N ASN A 64 -3.04 22.01 5.29
CA ASN A 64 -3.41 21.25 4.09
C ASN A 64 -4.57 21.92 3.33
N GLY A 65 -5.06 23.06 3.81
CA GLY A 65 -6.15 23.80 3.18
C GLY A 65 -7.55 23.31 3.53
N TYR A 66 -7.69 22.34 4.46
CA TYR A 66 -9.00 21.94 4.96
C TYR A 66 -9.55 23.03 5.86
N ASN A 67 -10.78 23.45 5.60
CA ASN A 67 -11.40 24.62 6.24
C ASN A 67 -12.72 24.28 6.95
N LYS A 68 -13.05 22.99 7.05
CA LYS A 68 -14.28 22.49 7.64
C LYS A 68 -13.95 21.39 8.63
N LEU A 69 -14.63 21.40 9.78
CA LEU A 69 -14.51 20.38 10.82
C LEU A 69 -15.86 19.71 11.01
N VAL A 70 -15.86 18.38 11.03
CA VAL A 70 -16.98 17.57 11.50
C VAL A 70 -16.49 16.71 12.66
N ILE A 71 -17.16 16.81 13.80
CA ILE A 71 -16.86 16.00 14.98
C ILE A 71 -17.84 14.83 14.99
N LEU A 72 -17.31 13.61 15.00
CA LEU A 72 -18.08 12.38 15.15
C LEU A 72 -17.88 11.82 16.55
N ASP A 73 -18.98 11.75 17.28
CA ASP A 73 -19.05 11.17 18.62
C ASP A 73 -19.43 9.68 18.48
N VAL A 74 -18.41 8.84 18.65
CA VAL A 74 -18.36 7.42 18.35
C VAL A 74 -18.84 6.60 19.54
N ASP A 75 -20.15 6.54 19.66
CA ASP A 75 -20.87 6.06 20.83
C ASP A 75 -22.19 5.41 20.43
N SER A 76 -22.84 4.66 21.33
CA SER A 76 -24.24 4.30 21.12
C SER A 76 -25.11 5.56 21.12
N ALA A 77 -26.20 5.55 20.36
CA ALA A 77 -27.18 6.64 20.34
C ALA A 77 -27.68 7.03 21.75
N SER A 78 -27.77 6.06 22.67
CA SER A 78 -28.11 6.29 24.08
C SER A 78 -27.01 7.03 24.85
N SER A 79 -25.73 6.67 24.69
CA SER A 79 -24.60 7.36 25.32
C SER A 79 -24.48 8.78 24.78
N TYR A 80 -24.60 8.95 23.47
CA TYR A 80 -24.63 10.25 22.80
C TYR A 80 -25.76 11.14 23.34
N GLY A 81 -26.98 10.62 23.44
CA GLY A 81 -28.15 11.36 23.96
C GLY A 81 -28.04 11.73 25.44
N ALA A 82 -27.29 10.96 26.23
CA ALA A 82 -27.00 11.27 27.63
C ALA A 82 -25.96 12.40 27.78
N GLY A 83 -25.13 12.63 26.76
CA GLY A 83 -24.17 13.73 26.70
C GLY A 83 -23.15 13.56 25.58
N HIS A 84 -22.98 14.60 24.78
CA HIS A 84 -22.05 14.61 23.64
C HIS A 84 -21.31 15.95 23.53
N ILE A 85 -20.26 15.96 22.70
CA ILE A 85 -19.49 17.17 22.43
C ILE A 85 -20.39 18.15 21.65
N PRO A 86 -20.50 19.43 22.05
CA PRO A 86 -21.31 20.41 21.33
C PRO A 86 -20.94 20.48 19.84
N GLY A 87 -21.95 20.37 18.97
CA GLY A 87 -21.75 20.41 17.51
C GLY A 87 -21.28 19.10 16.89
N SER A 88 -21.10 18.03 17.67
CA SER A 88 -20.80 16.70 17.13
C SER A 88 -22.03 16.00 16.56
N TYR A 89 -21.79 15.00 15.72
CA TYR A 89 -22.81 14.08 15.22
C TYR A 89 -22.54 12.67 15.75
N ASN A 90 -23.59 11.90 16.04
CA ASN A 90 -23.41 10.53 16.48
C ASN A 90 -22.95 9.63 15.32
N LEU A 91 -21.85 8.92 15.56
CA LEU A 91 -21.43 7.74 14.80
C LEU A 91 -21.78 6.51 15.63
N ASP A 92 -22.91 5.87 15.33
CA ASP A 92 -23.48 4.84 16.19
C ASP A 92 -22.67 3.54 16.11
N THR A 93 -22.17 3.09 17.27
CA THR A 93 -21.33 1.89 17.36
C THR A 93 -22.04 0.60 16.96
N GLY A 94 -23.38 0.57 17.01
CA GLY A 94 -24.18 -0.59 16.65
C GLY A 94 -24.49 -0.66 15.16
N SER A 95 -24.83 0.48 14.53
CA SER A 95 -25.32 0.51 13.15
C SER A 95 -24.34 1.02 12.10
N ASP A 96 -23.32 1.82 12.47
CA ASP A 96 -22.47 2.49 11.47
C ASP A 96 -21.08 1.88 11.31
N LEU A 97 -20.54 1.23 12.34
CA LEU A 97 -19.12 0.84 12.38
C LEU A 97 -18.82 -0.57 11.89
N GLN A 98 -19.86 -1.37 11.66
CA GLN A 98 -19.68 -2.77 11.30
C GLN A 98 -20.88 -3.34 10.58
N THR A 99 -20.65 -4.38 9.79
CA THR A 99 -21.71 -5.18 9.18
C THR A 99 -21.26 -6.62 8.98
N ALA A 100 -22.20 -7.54 8.75
CA ALA A 100 -21.86 -8.90 8.36
C ALA A 100 -21.55 -8.94 6.86
N ARG A 101 -20.42 -9.54 6.48
CA ARG A 101 -20.00 -9.64 5.08
C ARG A 101 -19.35 -10.99 4.81
N SER A 102 -19.56 -11.52 3.61
CA SER A 102 -18.87 -12.72 3.13
C SER A 102 -17.52 -12.37 2.55
N ASN A 103 -16.48 -13.11 2.93
CA ASN A 103 -15.17 -13.07 2.29
C ASN A 103 -15.03 -14.03 1.11
N GLY A 104 -16.12 -14.73 0.74
CA GLY A 104 -16.16 -15.80 -0.25
C GLY A 104 -16.35 -17.17 0.40
N VAL A 105 -15.62 -17.46 1.47
CA VAL A 105 -15.75 -18.72 2.21
C VAL A 105 -16.97 -18.68 3.11
N VAL A 106 -17.10 -17.61 3.92
CA VAL A 106 -18.20 -17.50 4.88
C VAL A 106 -18.54 -16.06 5.21
N SER A 107 -19.80 -15.83 5.58
CA SER A 107 -20.25 -14.57 6.17
C SER A 107 -19.80 -14.45 7.63
N THR A 108 -19.04 -13.39 7.93
CA THR A 108 -18.55 -13.10 9.27
C THR A 108 -19.17 -11.79 9.75
N VAL A 109 -19.54 -11.72 11.03
CA VAL A 109 -19.99 -10.48 11.67
C VAL A 109 -18.83 -9.48 11.82
N SER A 110 -19.17 -8.26 12.19
CA SER A 110 -18.19 -7.24 12.58
C SER A 110 -17.17 -6.86 11.50
N GLN A 111 -17.46 -7.10 10.21
CA GLN A 111 -16.60 -6.66 9.11
C GLN A 111 -16.74 -5.15 8.87
N VAL A 112 -15.76 -4.59 8.16
CA VAL A 112 -15.74 -3.19 7.72
C VAL A 112 -17.06 -2.79 7.03
N PRO A 113 -17.63 -1.60 7.31
CA PRO A 113 -18.88 -1.13 6.71
C PRO A 113 -18.84 -1.14 5.18
N THR A 114 -19.99 -1.30 4.53
CA THR A 114 -20.07 -1.19 3.07
C THR A 114 -19.93 0.26 2.61
N LYS A 115 -19.71 0.46 1.31
CA LYS A 115 -19.74 1.79 0.68
C LYS A 115 -21.01 2.57 1.04
N GLU A 116 -22.18 1.95 0.96
CA GLU A 116 -23.47 2.60 1.21
C GLU A 116 -23.60 3.09 2.65
N MET A 117 -23.07 2.31 3.60
CA MET A 117 -23.04 2.70 5.01
C MET A 117 -22.13 3.92 5.23
N MET A 118 -20.94 3.91 4.61
CA MET A 118 -20.02 5.03 4.68
C MET A 118 -20.54 6.28 3.98
N ASP A 119 -21.11 6.14 2.78
CA ASP A 119 -21.77 7.23 2.06
C ASP A 119 -22.91 7.84 2.89
N SER A 120 -23.76 6.99 3.47
CA SER A 120 -24.84 7.45 4.35
C SER A 120 -24.29 8.27 5.52
N LEU A 121 -23.22 7.80 6.17
CA LEU A 121 -22.55 8.50 7.26
C LEU A 121 -21.98 9.85 6.83
N ILE A 122 -21.15 9.89 5.79
CA ILE A 122 -20.48 11.13 5.38
C ILE A 122 -21.49 12.15 4.85
N GLN A 123 -22.52 11.70 4.13
CA GLN A 123 -23.54 12.58 3.56
C GLN A 123 -24.42 13.19 4.64
N ARG A 124 -24.92 12.37 5.58
CA ARG A 124 -25.81 12.86 6.65
C ARG A 124 -25.10 13.70 7.70
N THR A 125 -23.78 13.62 7.79
CA THR A 125 -22.95 14.45 8.69
C THR A 125 -22.31 15.64 7.99
N GLY A 126 -22.55 15.79 6.68
CA GLY A 126 -22.04 16.90 5.88
C GLY A 126 -20.52 16.84 5.64
N ILE A 127 -19.88 15.68 5.72
CA ILE A 127 -18.46 15.51 5.37
C ILE A 127 -18.29 15.63 3.85
N ASP A 128 -17.38 16.49 3.40
CA ASP A 128 -17.02 16.72 1.99
C ASP A 128 -15.50 16.73 1.79
N GLU A 129 -15.00 16.99 0.59
CA GLU A 129 -13.56 17.01 0.26
C GLU A 129 -12.72 18.01 1.07
N HIS A 130 -13.34 19.00 1.71
CA HIS A 130 -12.68 20.03 2.51
C HIS A 130 -12.76 19.78 4.03
N THR A 131 -13.37 18.66 4.44
CA THR A 131 -13.61 18.32 5.85
C THR A 131 -12.45 17.56 6.49
N VAL A 132 -12.02 18.04 7.66
CA VAL A 132 -11.36 17.25 8.71
C VAL A 132 -12.40 16.59 9.61
N VAL A 133 -12.23 15.29 9.86
CA VAL A 133 -13.08 14.47 10.71
C VAL A 133 -12.39 14.25 12.04
N ALA A 134 -12.96 14.77 13.13
CA ALA A 134 -12.50 14.51 14.49
C ALA A 134 -13.33 13.41 15.14
N LEU A 135 -12.68 12.33 15.58
CA LEU A 135 -13.29 11.17 16.22
C LEU A 135 -13.11 11.26 17.74
N VAL A 136 -14.22 11.13 18.46
CA VAL A 136 -14.28 11.21 19.93
C VAL A 136 -15.11 10.05 20.45
N GLY A 137 -14.74 9.41 21.55
CA GLY A 137 -15.52 8.31 22.12
C GLY A 137 -15.69 8.42 23.63
N ASN A 138 -16.60 7.61 24.18
CA ASN A 138 -16.85 7.51 25.62
C ASN A 138 -16.41 6.16 26.19
N GLY A 139 -15.76 6.19 27.36
CA GLY A 139 -15.46 5.00 28.17
C GLY A 139 -14.47 3.99 27.58
N THR A 140 -14.25 3.97 26.26
CA THR A 140 -13.24 3.14 25.59
C THR A 140 -12.73 3.78 24.30
N MET A 141 -11.43 3.64 24.04
CA MET A 141 -10.82 4.02 22.76
C MET A 141 -11.07 3.00 21.64
N MET A 142 -11.54 1.79 21.95
CA MET A 142 -11.73 0.72 20.95
C MET A 142 -12.70 1.14 19.85
N ASN A 143 -13.78 1.84 20.21
CA ASN A 143 -14.79 2.31 19.26
C ASN A 143 -14.19 3.35 18.31
N VAL A 144 -13.39 4.25 18.86
CA VAL A 144 -12.71 5.32 18.13
C VAL A 144 -11.64 4.75 17.19
N GLY A 145 -10.85 3.79 17.68
CA GLY A 145 -9.89 3.05 16.85
C GLY A 145 -10.59 2.33 15.70
N ARG A 146 -11.75 1.70 15.95
CA ARG A 146 -12.54 1.04 14.89
C ARG A 146 -13.06 2.04 13.86
N ALA A 147 -13.56 3.19 14.30
CA ALA A 147 -13.96 4.27 13.39
C ALA A 147 -12.77 4.76 12.55
N TYR A 148 -11.62 5.01 13.19
CA TYR A 148 -10.39 5.42 12.51
C TYR A 148 -9.97 4.43 11.44
N PHE A 149 -9.93 3.12 11.78
CA PHE A 149 -9.67 2.05 10.83
C PHE A 149 -10.63 2.07 9.64
N ASN A 150 -11.95 2.19 9.88
CA ASN A 150 -12.93 2.24 8.80
C ASN A 150 -12.69 3.42 7.85
N PHE A 151 -12.42 4.61 8.39
CA PHE A 151 -12.09 5.78 7.56
C PHE A 151 -10.80 5.57 6.76
N ARG A 152 -9.75 5.01 7.38
CA ARG A 152 -8.49 4.66 6.70
C ARG A 152 -8.72 3.65 5.58
N TYR A 153 -9.46 2.56 5.84
CA TYR A 153 -9.82 1.56 4.85
C TYR A 153 -10.59 2.15 3.67
N TRP A 154 -11.49 3.11 3.90
CA TRP A 154 -12.22 3.80 2.83
C TRP A 154 -11.44 4.97 2.20
N GLY A 155 -10.12 5.05 2.43
CA GLY A 155 -9.23 5.94 1.70
C GLY A 155 -9.14 7.36 2.26
N PHE A 156 -9.67 7.63 3.46
CA PHE A 156 -9.46 8.94 4.07
C PHE A 156 -7.98 9.11 4.44
N PRO A 157 -7.32 10.19 3.97
CA PRO A 157 -5.93 10.46 4.27
C PRO A 157 -5.78 10.88 5.74
N LYS A 158 -4.64 10.54 6.36
CA LYS A 158 -4.37 10.78 7.79
C LYS A 158 -4.49 12.26 8.17
N GLU A 159 -4.14 13.16 7.24
CA GLU A 159 -4.24 14.60 7.42
C GLU A 159 -5.68 15.04 7.72
N ARG A 160 -6.68 14.36 7.15
CA ARG A 160 -8.11 14.62 7.34
C ARG A 160 -8.70 13.95 8.58
N LEU A 161 -7.96 13.09 9.25
CA LEU A 161 -8.44 12.36 10.42
C LEU A 161 -7.78 12.92 11.68
N LYS A 162 -8.60 13.15 12.71
CA LYS A 162 -8.12 13.54 14.03
C LYS A 162 -8.79 12.64 15.05
N VAL A 163 -8.01 12.13 16.00
CA VAL A 163 -8.50 11.24 17.05
C VAL A 163 -8.21 11.90 18.39
N MET A 164 -9.25 12.11 19.20
CA MET A 164 -9.05 12.58 20.56
C MET A 164 -8.33 11.50 21.37
N ASP A 165 -7.18 11.83 21.93
CA ASP A 165 -6.40 10.92 22.76
C ASP A 165 -7.04 10.79 24.14
N GLY A 166 -7.67 9.64 24.38
CA GLY A 166 -8.51 9.38 25.54
C GLY A 166 -10.00 9.55 25.26
N THR A 167 -10.81 9.38 26.32
CA THR A 167 -12.27 9.35 26.21
C THR A 167 -12.90 10.60 26.79
N LYS A 168 -14.13 10.95 26.36
CA LYS A 168 -14.84 12.15 26.85
C LYS A 168 -15.33 12.07 28.31
N SER A 169 -14.74 11.22 29.15
CA SER A 169 -15.16 10.94 30.53
C SER A 169 -15.01 12.15 31.47
N ALA A 170 -15.56 12.04 32.69
CA ALA A 170 -15.57 13.14 33.67
C ALA A 170 -14.16 13.65 34.05
N THR A 171 -13.15 12.76 34.04
CA THR A 171 -11.75 13.15 34.26
C THR A 171 -11.25 14.09 33.17
N TYR A 172 -11.42 13.71 31.89
CA TYR A 172 -10.97 14.53 30.77
C TYR A 172 -11.79 15.82 30.61
N GLN A 173 -13.08 15.80 30.96
CA GLN A 173 -13.89 17.02 31.04
C GLN A 173 -13.29 18.03 32.03
N GLY A 174 -12.85 17.56 33.21
CA GLY A 174 -12.22 18.40 34.24
C GLY A 174 -10.84 18.90 33.84
N ASP A 175 -9.98 18.03 33.32
CA ASP A 175 -8.58 18.35 33.01
C ASP A 175 -8.44 19.30 31.80
N TYR A 176 -9.37 19.25 30.85
CA TYR A 176 -9.27 19.98 29.57
C TYR A 176 -10.42 20.98 29.31
N GLY A 177 -11.36 21.11 30.26
CA GLY A 177 -12.31 22.23 30.33
C GLY A 177 -13.34 22.27 29.20
N TYR A 178 -13.75 21.13 28.65
CA TYR A 178 -14.87 21.04 27.70
C TYR A 178 -16.15 20.57 28.42
N SER A 179 -17.30 21.09 27.97
CA SER A 179 -18.62 20.73 28.51
C SER A 179 -19.35 19.80 27.54
N LEU A 180 -19.97 18.75 28.06
CA LEU A 180 -20.95 17.98 27.28
C LEU A 180 -22.30 18.70 27.22
N THR A 181 -23.05 18.44 26.16
CA THR A 181 -24.42 18.93 25.98
C THR A 181 -25.38 17.78 25.69
N THR A 182 -26.66 18.00 25.96
CA THR A 182 -27.77 17.15 25.51
C THR A 182 -28.65 17.87 24.48
N ALA A 183 -28.29 19.09 24.10
CA ALA A 183 -28.99 19.84 23.07
C ALA A 183 -28.81 19.14 21.72
N ALA A 184 -29.88 19.08 20.91
CA ALA A 184 -29.77 18.51 19.58
C ALA A 184 -28.77 19.31 18.73
N THR A 185 -27.83 18.61 18.10
CA THR A 185 -26.97 19.20 17.06
C THR A 185 -27.83 19.54 15.84
N PRO A 186 -27.76 20.77 15.30
CA PRO A 186 -28.48 21.12 14.08
C PRO A 186 -28.11 20.20 12.91
N ASP A 187 -29.11 19.82 12.11
CA ASP A 187 -28.90 19.02 10.91
C ASP A 187 -27.91 19.74 9.97
N PRO A 188 -26.83 19.08 9.52
CA PRO A 188 -25.91 19.69 8.59
C PRO A 188 -26.59 19.80 7.22
N THR A 189 -26.01 20.64 6.35
CA THR A 189 -26.32 20.52 4.91
C THR A 189 -25.79 19.16 4.44
N PRO A 190 -26.64 18.25 3.93
CA PRO A 190 -26.17 16.95 3.47
C PRO A 190 -25.14 17.13 2.36
N SER A 191 -24.06 16.36 2.45
CA SER A 191 -23.01 16.35 1.43
C SER A 191 -23.43 15.49 0.23
N THR A 192 -22.90 15.79 -0.96
CA THR A 192 -22.96 14.89 -2.13
C THR A 192 -21.70 14.02 -2.25
N TYR A 193 -20.76 14.17 -1.31
CA TYR A 193 -19.51 13.42 -1.29
C TYR A 193 -19.76 11.93 -1.11
N SER A 194 -18.92 11.11 -1.73
CA SER A 194 -18.98 9.66 -1.67
C SER A 194 -17.59 9.11 -1.40
N VAL A 195 -17.50 7.97 -0.71
CA VAL A 195 -16.24 7.24 -0.58
C VAL A 195 -15.75 6.71 -1.94
N SER A 196 -16.58 6.68 -2.98
CA SER A 196 -16.13 6.47 -4.37
C SER A 196 -15.29 7.62 -4.94
N SER A 197 -15.30 8.79 -4.32
CA SER A 197 -14.35 9.87 -4.65
C SER A 197 -12.98 9.66 -3.99
N LEU A 198 -12.84 8.60 -3.20
CA LEU A 198 -11.61 8.12 -2.59
C LEU A 198 -11.29 6.73 -3.14
N THR A 199 -10.11 6.23 -2.79
CA THR A 199 -9.68 4.86 -3.14
C THR A 199 -9.60 4.05 -1.86
N PRO A 200 -10.36 2.96 -1.73
CA PRO A 200 -10.23 2.09 -0.57
C PRO A 200 -8.79 1.61 -0.40
N ASP A 201 -8.22 1.86 0.77
CA ASP A 201 -6.89 1.42 1.16
C ASP A 201 -6.99 0.02 1.76
N VAL A 202 -7.19 -0.99 0.91
CA VAL A 202 -7.27 -2.37 1.36
C VAL A 202 -5.97 -2.88 1.98
N SER A 203 -4.85 -2.16 1.80
CA SER A 203 -3.55 -2.54 2.37
C SER A 203 -3.55 -2.50 3.90
N VAL A 204 -4.54 -1.84 4.52
CA VAL A 204 -4.74 -1.81 5.96
C VAL A 204 -5.58 -2.99 6.49
N ARG A 205 -6.12 -3.85 5.61
CA ARG A 205 -6.99 -4.97 5.99
C ARG A 205 -6.44 -6.30 5.45
N ALA A 206 -6.03 -7.19 6.36
CA ALA A 206 -5.71 -8.58 6.03
C ALA A 206 -7.00 -9.40 5.85
N SER A 207 -7.06 -10.20 4.78
CA SER A 207 -8.10 -11.19 4.53
C SER A 207 -7.77 -12.55 5.17
N LEU A 208 -8.69 -13.52 5.10
CA LEU A 208 -8.42 -14.90 5.55
C LEU A 208 -7.30 -15.54 4.73
N GLU A 209 -7.29 -15.28 3.42
CA GLU A 209 -6.26 -15.77 2.50
C GLU A 209 -4.88 -15.21 2.85
N ASP A 210 -4.80 -13.89 3.10
CA ASP A 210 -3.55 -13.24 3.53
C ASP A 210 -3.06 -13.84 4.86
N MET A 211 -3.96 -14.00 5.85
CA MET A 211 -3.60 -14.55 7.15
C MET A 211 -3.12 -16.00 7.09
N ILE A 212 -3.70 -16.83 6.22
CA ILE A 212 -3.20 -18.19 5.98
C ILE A 212 -1.80 -18.12 5.38
N GLY A 213 -1.57 -17.23 4.42
CA GLY A 213 -0.24 -16.97 3.86
C GLY A 213 0.77 -16.59 4.94
N TYR A 214 0.47 -15.59 5.77
CA TYR A 214 1.35 -15.13 6.84
C TYR A 214 1.60 -16.18 7.93
N ALA A 215 0.61 -17.03 8.25
CA ALA A 215 0.79 -18.10 9.24
C ALA A 215 1.66 -19.26 8.71
N GLN A 216 1.70 -19.45 7.39
CA GLN A 216 2.53 -20.45 6.73
C GLN A 216 3.95 -19.94 6.45
N ASP A 217 4.07 -18.67 6.12
CA ASP A 217 5.33 -18.01 5.85
C ASP A 217 6.04 -17.63 7.16
N SER A 218 7.36 -17.61 7.13
CA SER A 218 8.20 -17.13 8.23
C SER A 218 8.81 -15.79 7.86
N ASP A 219 8.00 -14.89 7.30
CA ASP A 219 8.42 -13.55 6.91
C ASP A 219 8.96 -12.80 8.14
N PRO A 220 10.26 -12.48 8.19
CA PRO A 220 10.84 -11.80 9.34
C PRO A 220 10.39 -10.33 9.46
N PHE A 221 9.70 -9.79 8.46
CA PHE A 221 9.20 -8.41 8.45
C PHE A 221 7.70 -8.30 8.78
N THR A 222 7.03 -9.40 9.11
CA THR A 222 5.61 -9.40 9.48
C THR A 222 5.43 -9.98 10.88
N VAL A 223 4.73 -9.23 11.74
CA VAL A 223 4.36 -9.69 13.09
C VAL A 223 2.85 -9.76 13.20
N ILE A 224 2.32 -10.96 13.39
CA ILE A 224 0.91 -11.17 13.73
C ILE A 224 0.73 -10.90 15.22
N ILE A 225 -0.22 -10.05 15.60
CA ILE A 225 -0.45 -9.61 16.97
C ILE A 225 -1.81 -10.09 17.45
N ASP A 226 -1.83 -10.95 18.46
CA ASP A 226 -3.06 -11.35 19.15
C ASP A 226 -3.37 -10.37 20.28
N ALA A 227 -4.40 -9.53 20.07
CA ALA A 227 -4.80 -8.49 21.03
C ALA A 227 -5.77 -8.98 22.11
N ARG A 228 -5.97 -10.29 22.23
CA ARG A 228 -6.89 -10.91 23.20
C ARG A 228 -6.22 -11.08 24.57
N SER A 229 -6.97 -11.58 25.55
CA SER A 229 -6.43 -11.92 26.87
C SER A 229 -5.55 -13.17 26.84
N ASP A 230 -4.71 -13.36 27.86
CA ASP A 230 -3.88 -14.57 28.03
C ASP A 230 -4.68 -15.87 27.85
N ASP A 231 -5.85 -15.98 28.47
CA ASP A 231 -6.69 -17.17 28.40
C ASP A 231 -7.18 -17.46 26.96
N GLU A 232 -7.48 -16.41 26.19
CA GLU A 232 -7.90 -16.53 24.79
C GLU A 232 -6.72 -16.93 23.89
N TYR A 233 -5.53 -16.37 24.13
CA TYR A 233 -4.30 -16.67 23.38
C TYR A 233 -3.81 -18.11 23.62
N ASN A 234 -3.76 -18.53 24.89
CA ASN A 234 -3.30 -19.86 25.31
C ASN A 234 -4.35 -20.97 25.09
N GLY A 235 -5.39 -20.72 24.30
CA GLY A 235 -6.37 -21.72 23.89
C GLY A 235 -7.21 -22.33 25.02
N VAL A 236 -7.46 -21.58 26.10
CA VAL A 236 -8.34 -22.07 27.17
C VAL A 236 -9.77 -22.21 26.61
N ALA A 237 -10.35 -23.40 26.75
CA ALA A 237 -11.68 -23.72 26.21
C ALA A 237 -12.76 -22.70 26.63
N ARG A 238 -13.68 -22.41 25.71
CA ARG A 238 -14.88 -21.58 25.92
C ARG A 238 -14.57 -20.15 26.36
N LYS A 239 -13.52 -19.55 25.80
CA LYS A 239 -13.13 -18.16 26.05
C LYS A 239 -13.59 -17.24 24.94
N THR A 240 -13.58 -17.71 23.69
CA THR A 240 -14.06 -16.95 22.56
C THR A 240 -15.53 -17.27 22.28
N THR A 241 -16.40 -16.38 22.75
CA THR A 241 -17.85 -16.46 22.49
C THR A 241 -18.17 -16.22 21.01
N GLY A 242 -19.13 -16.95 20.47
CA GLY A 242 -19.66 -16.78 19.11
C GLY A 242 -20.54 -15.53 18.99
N SER A 243 -21.19 -15.35 17.84
CA SER A 243 -22.12 -14.25 17.58
C SER A 243 -23.48 -14.45 18.27
N THR A 244 -23.80 -15.68 18.66
CA THR A 244 -25.01 -16.05 19.40
C THR A 244 -24.69 -16.22 20.88
N SER A 245 -25.54 -15.67 21.75
CA SER A 245 -25.35 -15.81 23.19
C SER A 245 -25.31 -17.28 23.61
N GLY A 246 -24.28 -17.67 24.36
CA GLY A 246 -24.09 -19.04 24.83
C GLY A 246 -23.42 -19.98 23.83
N THR A 247 -23.05 -19.53 22.62
CA THR A 247 -22.23 -20.30 21.69
C THR A 247 -20.77 -19.82 21.70
N TYR A 248 -19.88 -20.65 21.17
CA TYR A 248 -18.45 -20.40 21.05
C TYR A 248 -17.99 -20.74 19.63
N VAL A 249 -16.78 -20.31 19.26
CA VAL A 249 -16.10 -20.80 18.05
C VAL A 249 -15.82 -22.30 18.15
N ALA A 250 -15.52 -22.97 17.04
CA ALA A 250 -15.24 -24.41 17.03
C ALA A 250 -13.99 -24.78 17.86
N PHE A 251 -12.94 -23.96 17.78
CA PHE A 251 -11.71 -24.15 18.56
C PHE A 251 -11.09 -22.84 19.07
N GLU A 252 -10.39 -22.94 20.19
CA GLU A 252 -9.55 -21.91 20.81
C GLU A 252 -8.08 -22.19 20.48
N GLY A 253 -7.21 -21.20 20.71
CA GLY A 253 -5.78 -21.23 20.38
C GLY A 253 -5.37 -19.84 19.89
N HIS A 254 -4.31 -19.74 19.12
CA HIS A 254 -3.93 -18.53 18.38
C HIS A 254 -3.41 -18.87 16.98
N VAL A 255 -3.31 -17.86 16.12
CA VAL A 255 -2.70 -18.02 14.79
C VAL A 255 -1.23 -18.35 15.01
N LYS A 256 -0.70 -19.33 14.27
CA LYS A 256 0.70 -19.70 14.34
C LYS A 256 1.58 -18.47 14.10
N THR A 257 2.71 -18.39 14.82
CA THR A 257 3.65 -17.25 14.85
C THR A 257 3.11 -15.96 15.47
N ALA A 258 1.85 -15.92 15.92
CA ALA A 258 1.32 -14.73 16.56
C ALA A 258 1.99 -14.45 17.91
N GLU A 259 2.43 -13.21 18.07
CA GLU A 259 2.91 -12.66 19.33
C GLU A 259 1.73 -12.11 20.12
N HIS A 260 1.76 -12.32 21.44
CA HIS A 260 0.71 -11.86 22.33
C HIS A 260 1.04 -10.47 22.87
N LEU A 261 0.11 -9.52 22.69
CA LEU A 261 0.17 -8.19 23.29
C LEU A 261 -1.26 -7.73 23.55
N GLU A 262 -1.71 -7.76 24.79
CA GLU A 262 -3.10 -7.43 25.07
C GLU A 262 -3.33 -5.92 24.83
N TYR A 263 -4.41 -5.58 24.12
CA TYR A 263 -4.68 -4.18 23.73
C TYR A 263 -4.69 -3.19 24.89
N VAL A 264 -5.04 -3.63 26.11
CA VAL A 264 -5.06 -2.76 27.30
C VAL A 264 -3.67 -2.26 27.66
N GLU A 265 -2.63 -3.04 27.37
CA GLU A 265 -1.24 -2.71 27.67
C GLU A 265 -0.76 -1.47 26.89
N LEU A 266 -1.42 -1.13 25.78
CA LEU A 266 -1.12 0.07 25.01
C LEU A 266 -1.72 1.35 25.60
N HIS A 267 -2.54 1.23 26.64
CA HIS A 267 -3.14 2.36 27.35
C HIS A 267 -2.38 2.71 28.63
N GLN A 268 -2.39 4.00 28.99
CA GLN A 268 -1.78 4.45 30.23
C GLN A 268 -2.44 3.80 31.44
N GLY A 269 -1.63 3.14 32.28
CA GLY A 269 -2.11 2.40 33.45
C GLY A 269 -3.01 1.21 33.10
N ASP A 270 -2.84 0.65 31.91
CA ASP A 270 -3.53 -0.53 31.40
C ASP A 270 -5.07 -0.42 31.46
N ASN A 271 -5.56 0.80 31.22
CA ASN A 271 -6.97 1.13 31.29
C ASN A 271 -7.47 1.66 29.94
N ARG A 272 -8.32 0.88 29.27
CA ARG A 272 -8.93 1.18 27.96
C ARG A 272 -9.65 2.54 27.84
N ALA A 273 -9.96 3.20 28.96
CA ALA A 273 -10.58 4.52 28.99
C ALA A 273 -9.55 5.68 28.95
N ASN A 274 -8.29 5.37 29.18
CA ASN A 274 -7.18 6.31 29.18
C ASN A 274 -6.57 6.47 27.78
N PRO A 275 -5.81 7.55 27.53
CA PRO A 275 -4.94 7.74 26.39
C PRO A 275 -4.06 6.53 26.09
N LEU A 276 -3.58 6.50 24.86
CA LEU A 276 -2.47 5.61 24.52
C LEU A 276 -1.23 6.01 25.33
N ARG A 277 -0.33 5.04 25.51
CA ARG A 277 0.99 5.33 26.07
C ARG A 277 1.77 6.29 25.16
N PRO A 278 2.72 7.06 25.72
CA PRO A 278 3.60 7.90 24.93
C PRO A 278 4.34 7.12 23.83
N GLU A 279 4.71 7.80 22.74
CA GLU A 279 5.35 7.20 21.56
C GLU A 279 6.52 6.27 21.90
N ASN A 280 7.41 6.69 22.81
CA ASN A 280 8.58 5.89 23.21
C ASN A 280 8.21 4.60 23.96
N GLU A 281 7.11 4.60 24.71
CA GLU A 281 6.60 3.40 25.39
C GLU A 281 5.89 2.47 24.40
N LEU A 282 5.18 3.02 23.41
CA LEU A 282 4.59 2.22 22.34
C LEU A 282 5.68 1.55 21.49
N ILE A 283 6.76 2.25 21.13
CA ILE A 283 7.92 1.65 20.45
C ILE A 283 8.51 0.51 21.28
N ALA A 284 8.66 0.70 22.59
CA ALA A 284 9.17 -0.34 23.48
C ALA A 284 8.23 -1.57 23.56
N ALA A 285 6.91 -1.35 23.56
CA ALA A 285 5.93 -2.42 23.54
C ALA A 285 5.97 -3.22 22.22
N MET A 286 6.08 -2.54 21.06
CA MET A 286 6.20 -3.22 19.76
C MET A 286 7.52 -3.98 19.64
N ALA A 287 8.63 -3.40 20.11
CA ALA A 287 9.92 -4.08 20.10
C ALA A 287 9.94 -5.35 20.98
N ALA A 288 9.13 -5.40 22.04
CA ALA A 288 9.01 -6.59 22.89
C ALA A 288 8.38 -7.79 22.17
N ILE A 289 7.61 -7.53 21.12
CA ILE A 289 7.01 -8.55 20.23
C ILE A 289 7.72 -8.60 18.87
N ASN A 290 9.00 -8.20 18.83
CA ASN A 290 9.84 -8.25 17.62
C ASN A 290 9.35 -7.39 16.44
N LEU A 291 8.52 -6.36 16.69
CA LEU A 291 8.07 -5.43 15.67
C LEU A 291 8.83 -4.09 15.76
N ASP A 292 9.37 -3.65 14.64
CA ASP A 292 10.01 -2.35 14.46
C ASP A 292 9.40 -1.54 13.30
N GLU A 293 10.03 -0.41 12.96
CA GLU A 293 9.53 0.53 11.96
C GLU A 293 9.62 0.04 10.50
N ASP A 294 10.42 -0.99 10.23
CA ASP A 294 10.57 -1.57 8.90
C ASP A 294 9.54 -2.71 8.67
N GLY A 295 9.02 -3.28 9.76
CA GLY A 295 8.03 -4.36 9.74
C GLY A 295 6.57 -3.91 9.55
N THR A 296 5.70 -4.91 9.37
CA THR A 296 4.24 -4.76 9.30
C THR A 296 3.58 -5.48 10.48
N GLY A 297 2.82 -4.74 11.29
CA GLY A 297 2.04 -5.32 12.38
C GLY A 297 0.62 -5.68 11.92
N ILE A 298 0.23 -6.95 12.05
CA ILE A 298 -1.11 -7.45 11.67
C ILE A 298 -1.87 -7.86 12.93
N SER A 299 -2.77 -7.00 13.39
CA SER A 299 -3.48 -7.23 14.64
C SER A 299 -4.83 -7.92 14.43
N TYR A 300 -5.17 -8.84 15.34
CA TYR A 300 -6.51 -9.42 15.43
C TYR A 300 -6.96 -9.53 16.88
N CYS A 301 -8.27 -9.74 17.08
CA CYS A 301 -8.79 -10.13 18.39
C CYS A 301 -9.97 -11.07 18.24
N ARG A 302 -11.01 -10.96 19.06
CA ARG A 302 -12.26 -11.73 18.88
C ARG A 302 -13.09 -11.25 17.69
N THR A 303 -13.38 -9.95 17.59
CA THR A 303 -14.25 -9.33 16.58
C THR A 303 -13.69 -8.02 16.02
N SER A 304 -12.36 -7.87 15.98
CA SER A 304 -11.64 -6.71 15.38
C SER A 304 -11.72 -5.36 16.11
N TRP A 305 -12.48 -5.24 17.21
CA TRP A 305 -12.57 -3.98 17.98
C TRP A 305 -11.33 -3.69 18.84
N ARG A 306 -10.79 -4.70 19.53
CA ARG A 306 -9.56 -4.56 20.34
C ARG A 306 -8.31 -4.37 19.46
N ALA A 307 -8.27 -5.06 18.33
CA ALA A 307 -7.19 -4.96 17.35
C ALA A 307 -7.01 -3.52 16.82
N ALA A 308 -8.12 -2.77 16.73
CA ALA A 308 -8.07 -1.39 16.29
C ALA A 308 -7.24 -0.45 17.18
N ILE A 309 -6.92 -0.83 18.42
CA ILE A 309 -5.98 -0.10 19.28
C ILE A 309 -4.53 -0.26 18.80
N HIS A 310 -4.13 -1.48 18.42
CA HIS A 310 -2.82 -1.72 17.79
C HIS A 310 -2.71 -0.96 16.48
N PHE A 311 -3.75 -1.03 15.65
CA PHE A 311 -3.81 -0.26 14.41
C PHE A 311 -3.67 1.25 14.65
N LEU A 312 -4.39 1.80 15.64
CA LEU A 312 -4.28 3.21 15.99
C LEU A 312 -2.87 3.56 16.49
N ALA A 313 -2.27 2.75 17.36
CA ALA A 313 -0.90 2.97 17.84
C ALA A 313 0.12 2.95 16.69
N LEU A 314 0.10 1.91 15.86
CA LEU A 314 1.04 1.75 14.75
C LEU A 314 0.83 2.81 13.66
N ASP A 315 -0.40 2.98 13.17
CA ASP A 315 -0.68 3.83 12.01
C ASP A 315 -0.74 5.33 12.36
N ALA A 316 -1.42 5.68 13.46
CA ALA A 316 -1.70 7.07 13.82
C ALA A 316 -0.65 7.71 14.73
N VAL A 317 -0.01 6.93 15.61
CA VAL A 317 1.02 7.44 16.54
C VAL A 317 2.42 7.20 15.97
N LEU A 318 2.75 5.96 15.63
CA LEU A 318 4.10 5.58 15.21
C LEU A 318 4.35 5.83 13.72
N GLY A 319 3.30 5.88 12.89
CA GLY A 319 3.41 5.99 11.44
C GLY A 319 4.02 4.76 10.78
N TRP A 320 3.87 3.58 11.39
CA TRP A 320 4.35 2.28 10.92
C TRP A 320 3.29 1.59 10.05
N LYS A 321 3.69 0.55 9.31
CA LYS A 321 2.76 -0.27 8.53
C LYS A 321 1.89 -1.10 9.47
N ALA A 322 0.58 -1.05 9.28
CA ALA A 322 -0.36 -1.72 10.15
C ALA A 322 -1.52 -2.32 9.35
N GLN A 323 -1.94 -3.51 9.76
CA GLN A 323 -3.14 -4.17 9.24
C GLN A 323 -4.03 -4.64 10.38
N ILE A 324 -5.33 -4.74 10.11
CA ILE A 324 -6.27 -5.51 10.92
C ILE A 324 -6.71 -6.73 10.12
N TYR A 325 -6.57 -7.92 10.72
CA TYR A 325 -7.31 -9.08 10.24
C TYR A 325 -8.76 -8.96 10.69
N ASP A 326 -9.57 -8.40 9.80
CA ASP A 326 -10.94 -7.97 10.10
C ASP A 326 -11.92 -9.14 10.32
N GLY A 327 -11.59 -10.32 9.78
CA GLY A 327 -12.26 -11.59 10.09
C GLY A 327 -12.13 -12.00 11.56
N ALA A 328 -11.00 -11.64 12.18
CA ALA A 328 -10.66 -11.91 13.57
C ALA A 328 -10.74 -13.40 13.95
N TRP A 329 -10.58 -13.69 15.24
CA TRP A 329 -10.64 -15.04 15.76
C TRP A 329 -12.01 -15.69 15.56
N ILE A 330 -13.10 -14.92 15.49
CA ILE A 330 -14.42 -15.49 15.26
C ILE A 330 -14.56 -16.14 13.87
N GLN A 331 -13.86 -15.62 12.85
CA GLN A 331 -13.72 -16.32 11.57
C GLN A 331 -12.73 -17.48 11.71
N TRP A 332 -11.51 -17.17 12.15
CA TRP A 332 -10.42 -18.14 12.20
C TRP A 332 -10.75 -19.39 13.01
N GLY A 333 -11.17 -19.23 14.27
CA GLY A 333 -11.54 -20.32 15.19
C GLY A 333 -12.78 -21.10 14.75
N GLN A 334 -13.50 -20.63 13.74
CA GLN A 334 -14.66 -21.31 13.16
C GLN A 334 -14.32 -22.04 11.85
N MET A 335 -13.16 -21.78 11.23
CA MET A 335 -12.67 -22.48 10.03
C MET A 335 -12.12 -23.87 10.37
N ALA A 336 -12.96 -24.70 10.99
CA ALA A 336 -12.65 -26.07 11.39
C ALA A 336 -13.47 -27.08 10.60
N SER A 337 -13.06 -28.35 10.66
CA SER A 337 -13.79 -29.44 10.03
C SER A 337 -15.22 -29.59 10.57
N ASN A 338 -16.16 -29.93 9.70
CA ASN A 338 -17.55 -30.26 10.00
C ASN A 338 -17.75 -31.62 10.69
N ASP A 339 -16.68 -32.20 11.25
CA ASP A 339 -16.78 -33.35 12.15
C ASP A 339 -17.71 -32.99 13.33
N PRO A 340 -18.76 -33.78 13.62
CA PRO A 340 -19.64 -33.56 14.76
C PRO A 340 -18.92 -33.47 16.12
N ALA A 341 -17.71 -34.03 16.26
CA ALA A 341 -16.89 -33.93 17.46
C ALA A 341 -16.11 -32.61 17.58
N ILE A 342 -15.99 -31.84 16.49
CA ILE A 342 -15.32 -30.53 16.42
C ILE A 342 -16.36 -29.41 16.40
N GLY A 343 -17.40 -29.56 15.57
CA GLY A 343 -18.46 -28.57 15.40
C GLY A 343 -18.12 -27.44 14.41
N GLY A 344 -17.10 -27.62 13.57
CA GLY A 344 -16.78 -26.69 12.48
C GLY A 344 -17.78 -26.79 11.33
N ALA A 345 -17.52 -26.06 10.25
CA ALA A 345 -18.44 -25.99 9.09
C ALA A 345 -17.80 -26.36 7.76
N LEU A 346 -16.49 -26.60 7.72
CA LEU A 346 -15.78 -26.86 6.47
C LEU A 346 -15.64 -28.36 6.21
N ASP A 347 -15.66 -28.75 4.93
CA ASP A 347 -15.27 -30.09 4.52
C ASP A 347 -13.87 -30.43 5.08
N PRO A 348 -13.60 -31.67 5.54
CA PRO A 348 -12.29 -32.05 6.06
C PRO A 348 -11.12 -31.78 5.09
N SER A 349 -11.38 -31.74 3.78
CA SER A 349 -10.42 -31.47 2.71
C SER A 349 -10.37 -30.00 2.26
N SER A 350 -11.16 -29.11 2.87
CA SER A 350 -11.15 -27.69 2.52
C SER A 350 -9.76 -27.07 2.76
N PRO A 351 -9.20 -26.32 1.79
CA PRO A 351 -7.93 -25.62 1.97
C PRO A 351 -8.04 -24.45 2.96
N TRP A 352 -9.26 -24.03 3.30
CA TRP A 352 -9.54 -22.92 4.20
C TRP A 352 -9.58 -23.32 5.67
N ARG A 353 -9.32 -24.59 6.00
CA ARG A 353 -9.26 -25.07 7.39
C ARG A 353 -8.05 -24.51 8.12
N THR A 354 -8.27 -23.92 9.29
CA THR A 354 -7.25 -23.34 10.17
C THR A 354 -6.98 -24.17 11.43
N ASP A 355 -7.79 -25.20 11.70
CA ASP A 355 -7.70 -26.06 12.89
C ASP A 355 -6.60 -27.13 12.79
N ASN A 356 -5.41 -26.72 12.36
CA ASN A 356 -4.26 -27.61 12.19
C ASN A 356 -2.95 -26.91 12.60
N SER A 357 -1.93 -27.70 12.93
CA SER A 357 -0.64 -27.20 13.44
C SER A 357 0.22 -26.46 12.41
N ALA A 358 -0.17 -26.44 11.13
CA ALA A 358 0.50 -25.60 10.14
C ALA A 358 0.05 -24.14 10.25
N LEU A 359 -1.12 -23.90 10.85
CA LEU A 359 -1.78 -22.59 10.88
C LEU A 359 -2.13 -22.08 12.27
N SER A 360 -2.36 -22.97 13.25
CA SER A 360 -2.73 -22.57 14.61
C SER A 360 -1.92 -23.30 15.68
N GLU A 361 -1.75 -22.64 16.82
CA GLU A 361 -1.10 -23.16 18.02
C GLU A 361 -2.10 -23.22 19.20
N ASP A 362 -1.78 -24.04 20.21
CA ASP A 362 -2.59 -24.24 21.43
C ASP A 362 -4.08 -24.62 21.20
N ILE A 363 -4.33 -25.44 20.19
CA ILE A 363 -5.69 -25.82 19.78
C ILE A 363 -6.45 -26.56 20.88
N THR A 364 -7.59 -26.00 21.30
CA THR A 364 -8.59 -26.68 22.15
C THR A 364 -10.00 -26.58 21.58
N TYR A 365 -10.67 -27.71 21.38
CA TYR A 365 -12.03 -27.76 20.80
C TYR A 365 -13.16 -27.56 21.82
N ASN A 366 -14.22 -26.84 21.42
CA ASN A 366 -15.36 -26.50 22.29
C ASN A 366 -16.51 -27.55 22.31
N LYS A 367 -16.43 -28.59 21.45
CA LYS A 367 -17.11 -29.92 21.42
C LYS A 367 -18.64 -30.05 21.61
N ALA A 368 -19.41 -29.02 21.97
CA ALA A 368 -20.89 -29.13 22.06
C ALA A 368 -21.68 -27.81 21.98
N ASP A 369 -21.02 -26.65 22.14
CA ASP A 369 -21.67 -25.34 22.21
C ASP A 369 -21.20 -24.43 21.06
N VAL A 370 -21.04 -25.00 19.85
CA VAL A 370 -20.42 -24.30 18.72
C VAL A 370 -21.44 -23.51 17.92
N LEU A 371 -21.05 -22.33 17.46
CA LEU A 371 -21.83 -21.52 16.53
C LEU A 371 -22.01 -22.29 15.20
N PRO A 372 -23.25 -22.63 14.78
CA PRO A 372 -23.47 -23.18 13.45
C PRO A 372 -23.11 -22.12 12.39
N MET A 373 -22.43 -22.55 11.33
CA MET A 373 -22.18 -21.73 10.14
C MET A 373 -23.00 -22.31 9.00
N ASP A 374 -24.01 -21.57 8.59
CA ASP A 374 -24.82 -21.87 7.42
C ASP A 374 -24.13 -21.28 6.17
N ASP A 375 -24.22 -21.98 5.04
CA ASP A 375 -23.80 -21.51 3.71
C ASP A 375 -22.30 -21.21 3.50
N ALA A 376 -21.40 -21.95 4.16
CA ALA A 376 -19.97 -21.88 3.84
C ALA A 376 -19.67 -22.50 2.46
N ASP A 377 -18.83 -21.84 1.65
CA ASP A 377 -18.24 -22.42 0.44
C ASP A 377 -16.82 -22.91 0.75
N PRO A 378 -16.64 -24.22 1.05
CA PRO A 378 -15.35 -24.77 1.47
C PRO A 378 -14.31 -24.82 0.34
N PHE A 379 -14.66 -24.54 -0.92
CA PHE A 379 -13.76 -24.70 -2.07
C PHE A 379 -13.75 -23.50 -3.02
N VAL A 380 -14.24 -22.34 -2.57
CA VAL A 380 -14.04 -21.07 -3.30
C VAL A 380 -12.54 -20.85 -3.55
N SER A 381 -12.18 -20.29 -4.70
CA SER A 381 -10.78 -20.14 -5.10
C SER A 381 -10.03 -19.03 -4.36
N HIS A 382 -10.74 -18.05 -3.80
CA HIS A 382 -10.17 -16.92 -3.05
C HIS A 382 -11.03 -16.59 -1.82
N ALA A 383 -10.39 -16.14 -0.74
CA ALA A 383 -11.04 -15.79 0.53
C ALA A 383 -10.90 -14.29 0.87
N ASN A 384 -10.72 -13.45 -0.15
CA ASN A 384 -10.45 -12.02 -0.09
C ASN A 384 -11.58 -11.14 -0.70
N TRP A 385 -12.78 -11.69 -0.93
CA TRP A 385 -13.83 -11.02 -1.72
C TRP A 385 -14.20 -9.63 -1.19
N ILE A 386 -14.20 -9.37 0.12
CA ILE A 386 -14.48 -8.02 0.66
C ILE A 386 -13.53 -6.96 0.07
N ASN A 387 -12.23 -7.26 0.02
CA ASN A 387 -11.22 -6.36 -0.53
C ASN A 387 -11.47 -6.16 -2.04
N GLU A 388 -11.68 -7.24 -2.79
CA GLU A 388 -11.90 -7.18 -4.23
C GLU A 388 -13.21 -6.46 -4.60
N TYR A 389 -14.28 -6.70 -3.86
CA TYR A 389 -15.57 -6.05 -4.04
C TYR A 389 -15.49 -4.55 -3.77
N ASP A 390 -14.88 -4.14 -2.65
CA ASP A 390 -14.79 -2.72 -2.28
C ASP A 390 -13.85 -1.97 -3.22
N LYS A 391 -12.72 -2.58 -3.59
CA LYS A 391 -11.85 -2.08 -4.67
C LYS A 391 -12.64 -1.88 -5.96
N ALA A 392 -13.49 -2.85 -6.33
CA ALA A 392 -14.25 -2.81 -7.59
C ALA A 392 -15.44 -1.85 -7.57
N ILE A 393 -16.06 -1.58 -6.41
CA ILE A 393 -17.29 -0.75 -6.33
C ILE A 393 -17.02 0.70 -6.01
N CYS A 394 -16.00 1.01 -5.22
CA CYS A 394 -15.37 2.32 -5.37
C CYS A 394 -14.59 2.40 -6.68
N GLY A 395 -14.26 1.23 -7.25
CA GLY A 395 -13.75 1.01 -8.59
C GLY A 395 -14.74 1.26 -9.73
N THR A 396 -15.39 2.43 -9.78
CA THR A 396 -15.14 3.23 -10.98
C THR A 396 -13.77 3.84 -10.82
N THR A 397 -12.76 2.98 -10.93
CA THR A 397 -11.37 3.26 -10.65
C THR A 397 -11.11 3.81 -9.23
N PRO A 398 -9.86 3.84 -8.74
CA PRO A 398 -9.42 4.87 -7.80
C PRO A 398 -9.95 6.26 -8.26
N ALA A 399 -9.44 7.37 -7.73
CA ALA A 399 -8.98 8.31 -8.76
C ALA A 399 -7.88 7.54 -9.51
N ALA A 400 -8.26 6.63 -10.41
CA ALA A 400 -7.32 6.29 -11.42
C ALA A 400 -7.06 7.61 -12.10
N PRO A 401 -5.96 7.70 -12.81
CA PRO A 401 -6.13 8.24 -14.13
C PRO A 401 -7.56 7.97 -14.69
N LEU A 402 -8.41 9.01 -14.72
CA LEU A 402 -9.80 8.98 -15.20
C LEU A 402 -9.91 7.92 -16.29
N ASP A 403 -10.56 6.78 -16.03
CA ASP A 403 -10.74 5.73 -17.05
C ASP A 403 -11.85 6.11 -18.04
N ARG A 404 -11.79 7.36 -18.50
CA ARG A 404 -11.95 7.62 -19.92
C ARG A 404 -10.83 6.83 -20.59
N PRO A 405 -11.06 6.16 -21.73
CA PRO A 405 -9.95 5.62 -22.50
C PRO A 405 -8.93 6.75 -22.75
N VAL A 406 -7.84 6.74 -22.00
CA VAL A 406 -6.74 7.68 -22.18
C VAL A 406 -5.93 7.13 -23.32
N ASP A 407 -6.08 7.76 -24.49
CA ASP A 407 -5.18 7.49 -25.58
C ASP A 407 -3.80 8.05 -25.23
N VAL A 408 -2.96 7.20 -24.65
CA VAL A 408 -1.56 7.50 -24.37
C VAL A 408 -0.82 7.67 -25.70
N MET A 409 -1.22 6.93 -26.74
CA MET A 409 -0.56 7.00 -28.03
C MET A 409 -1.04 8.24 -28.78
N VAL A 410 -0.11 9.02 -29.33
CA VAL A 410 -0.44 10.20 -30.13
C VAL A 410 0.24 10.13 -31.49
N SER A 411 -0.44 10.59 -32.53
CA SER A 411 0.16 10.67 -33.85
C SER A 411 1.29 11.70 -33.87
N ALA A 412 2.28 11.49 -34.74
CA ALA A 412 3.35 12.46 -34.97
C ALA A 412 2.81 13.84 -35.42
N ALA A 413 1.69 13.87 -36.16
CA ALA A 413 1.01 15.10 -36.57
C ALA A 413 0.35 15.83 -35.38
N THR A 414 -0.28 15.10 -34.46
CA THR A 414 -0.85 15.65 -33.22
C THR A 414 0.24 16.31 -32.38
N LEU A 415 1.36 15.62 -32.18
CA LEU A 415 2.49 16.15 -31.43
C LEU A 415 3.06 17.42 -32.09
N ASN A 416 3.21 17.42 -33.42
CA ASN A 416 3.68 18.62 -34.13
C ASN A 416 2.70 19.80 -33.97
N GLY A 417 1.40 19.54 -34.01
CA GLY A 417 0.38 20.56 -33.75
C GLY A 417 0.55 21.24 -32.39
N TRP A 418 0.94 20.49 -31.35
CA TRP A 418 1.24 21.06 -30.03
C TRP A 418 2.55 21.85 -29.99
N VAL A 419 3.55 21.44 -30.76
CA VAL A 419 4.83 22.15 -30.88
C VAL A 419 4.63 23.51 -31.58
N GLU A 420 3.85 23.54 -32.65
CA GLU A 420 3.63 24.77 -33.44
C GLU A 420 2.56 25.69 -32.83
N GLY A 421 1.46 25.11 -32.35
CA GLY A 421 0.28 25.84 -31.88
C GLY A 421 0.17 26.00 -30.35
N GLY A 422 1.04 25.32 -29.59
CA GLY A 422 0.91 25.18 -28.14
C GLY A 422 -0.06 24.04 -27.74
N TYR A 423 0.09 23.55 -26.51
CA TYR A 423 -0.72 22.44 -25.98
C TYR A 423 -2.15 22.86 -25.60
N GLY A 424 -2.31 24.08 -25.05
CA GLY A 424 -3.57 24.52 -24.47
C GLY A 424 -3.87 23.79 -23.15
N THR A 425 -5.16 23.70 -22.80
CA THR A 425 -5.65 22.89 -21.67
C THR A 425 -6.39 21.67 -22.20
N ASP A 426 -6.01 20.47 -21.78
CA ASP A 426 -6.66 19.24 -22.22
C ASP A 426 -7.96 18.92 -21.46
N SER A 427 -8.64 17.83 -21.86
CA SER A 427 -9.89 17.38 -21.24
C SER A 427 -9.76 16.93 -19.79
N TYR A 428 -8.52 16.84 -19.28
CA TYR A 428 -8.17 16.46 -17.93
C TYR A 428 -7.70 17.66 -17.09
N GLY A 429 -7.68 18.86 -17.68
CA GLY A 429 -7.32 20.11 -17.01
C GLY A 429 -5.82 20.41 -17.00
N TYR A 430 -4.98 19.57 -17.61
CA TYR A 430 -3.55 19.85 -17.71
C TYR A 430 -3.31 20.89 -18.80
N SER A 431 -2.51 21.91 -18.46
CA SER A 431 -2.34 23.11 -19.28
C SER A 431 -0.91 23.29 -19.80
N LYS A 432 -0.01 22.35 -19.47
CA LYS A 432 1.41 22.43 -19.80
C LYS A 432 1.89 21.14 -20.44
N LEU A 433 2.75 21.27 -21.45
CA LEU A 433 3.39 20.14 -22.13
C LEU A 433 4.90 20.22 -21.94
N VAL A 434 5.50 19.08 -21.57
CA VAL A 434 6.95 18.86 -21.63
C VAL A 434 7.19 17.67 -22.56
N ILE A 435 8.01 17.88 -23.58
CA ILE A 435 8.41 16.81 -24.50
C ILE A 435 9.78 16.30 -24.06
N LEU A 436 9.87 15.00 -23.81
CA LEU A 436 11.10 14.29 -23.50
C LEU A 436 11.54 13.49 -24.72
N ASP A 437 12.70 13.87 -25.26
CA ASP A 437 13.35 13.20 -26.37
C ASP A 437 14.31 12.13 -25.80
N VAL A 438 13.86 10.88 -25.91
CA VAL A 438 14.39 9.68 -25.27
C VAL A 438 15.48 9.06 -26.13
N ASP A 439 16.63 9.73 -26.10
CA ASP A 439 17.77 9.50 -26.98
C ASP A 439 19.07 9.65 -26.20
N SER A 440 20.18 9.13 -26.73
CA SER A 440 21.49 9.53 -26.20
C SER A 440 21.73 11.02 -26.44
N ALA A 441 22.50 11.67 -25.56
CA ALA A 441 22.85 13.08 -25.69
C ALA A 441 23.42 13.44 -27.08
N SER A 442 24.17 12.53 -27.71
CA SER A 442 24.69 12.72 -29.07
C SER A 442 23.61 12.64 -30.15
N SER A 443 22.64 11.72 -30.03
CA SER A 443 21.51 11.61 -30.98
C SER A 443 20.63 12.84 -30.87
N TYR A 444 20.31 13.27 -29.64
CA TYR A 444 19.56 14.49 -29.36
C TYR A 444 20.24 15.74 -29.96
N ALA A 445 21.56 15.90 -29.75
CA ALA A 445 22.31 17.02 -30.31
C ALA A 445 22.38 17.00 -31.85
N GLY A 446 22.35 15.82 -32.46
CA GLY A 446 22.28 15.64 -33.91
C GLY A 446 20.93 16.00 -34.53
N GLY A 447 19.87 16.02 -33.72
CA GLY A 447 18.53 16.44 -34.14
C GLY A 447 17.45 15.99 -33.16
N HIS A 448 16.66 16.93 -32.65
CA HIS A 448 15.57 16.69 -31.70
C HIS A 448 14.30 17.45 -32.07
N ILE A 449 13.17 17.08 -31.47
CA ILE A 449 11.92 17.84 -31.64
C ILE A 449 12.12 19.25 -31.06
N PRO A 450 11.84 20.35 -31.78
CA PRO A 450 11.99 21.70 -31.25
C PRO A 450 11.30 21.86 -29.88
N GLY A 451 12.02 22.41 -28.90
CA GLY A 451 11.50 22.64 -27.55
C GLY A 451 11.45 21.41 -26.64
N SER A 452 11.87 20.23 -27.11
CA SER A 452 12.01 19.04 -26.27
C SER A 452 13.26 19.10 -25.38
N TYR A 453 13.26 18.35 -24.28
CA TYR A 453 14.42 18.13 -23.43
C TYR A 453 14.94 16.71 -23.60
N ASN A 454 16.26 16.52 -23.50
CA ASN A 454 16.83 15.18 -23.57
C ASN A 454 16.53 14.39 -22.29
N LEU A 455 15.99 13.18 -22.46
CA LEU A 455 15.96 12.12 -21.46
C LEU A 455 17.02 11.09 -21.86
N ASP A 456 18.23 11.22 -21.29
CA ASP A 456 19.38 10.47 -21.77
C ASP A 456 19.26 8.97 -21.47
N THR A 457 19.40 8.15 -22.51
CA THR A 457 19.21 6.70 -22.38
C THR A 457 20.29 6.00 -21.55
N GLY A 458 21.45 6.64 -21.36
CA GLY A 458 22.54 6.12 -20.54
C GLY A 458 22.46 6.52 -19.08
N SER A 459 22.11 7.79 -18.79
CA SER A 459 22.15 8.33 -17.42
C SER A 459 20.79 8.46 -16.73
N ASP A 460 19.69 8.58 -17.49
CA ASP A 460 18.40 8.94 -16.89
C ASP A 460 17.41 7.78 -16.83
N LEU A 461 17.50 6.81 -17.74
CA LEU A 461 16.52 5.72 -17.84
C LEU A 461 16.75 4.57 -16.89
N GLN A 462 17.95 4.46 -16.32
CA GLN A 462 18.33 3.29 -15.56
C GLN A 462 19.45 3.56 -14.58
N THR A 463 19.56 2.73 -13.56
CA THR A 463 20.67 2.74 -12.61
C THR A 463 21.03 1.33 -12.15
N THR A 464 22.16 1.19 -11.46
CA THR A 464 22.52 -0.04 -10.77
C THR A 464 22.03 0.04 -9.33
N ARG A 465 21.26 -0.96 -8.89
CA ARG A 465 20.69 -0.99 -7.53
C ARG A 465 20.72 -2.42 -6.99
N SER A 466 20.91 -2.54 -5.68
CA SER A 466 20.72 -3.80 -4.98
C SER A 466 19.22 -4.12 -4.87
N ASN A 467 18.88 -5.37 -5.15
CA ASN A 467 17.54 -5.94 -4.92
C ASN A 467 17.47 -6.74 -3.61
N GLY A 468 18.41 -6.53 -2.68
CA GLY A 468 18.53 -7.28 -1.42
C GLY A 468 19.46 -8.50 -1.52
N ILE A 469 19.63 -9.06 -2.71
CA ILE A 469 20.54 -10.20 -2.97
C ILE A 469 21.86 -9.70 -3.55
N GLY A 470 21.80 -8.74 -4.46
CA GLY A 470 22.98 -8.15 -5.06
C GLY A 470 22.66 -7.00 -6.00
N ASP A 471 23.71 -6.28 -6.39
CA ASP A 471 23.59 -5.18 -7.34
C ASP A 471 23.22 -5.71 -8.73
N THR A 472 22.11 -5.18 -9.25
CA THR A 472 21.63 -5.48 -10.59
C THR A 472 21.67 -4.20 -11.42
N VAL A 473 22.19 -4.31 -12.65
CA VAL A 473 22.20 -3.19 -13.61
C VAL A 473 20.80 -2.97 -14.19
N SER A 474 20.63 -1.86 -14.91
CA SER A 474 19.42 -1.55 -15.68
C SER A 474 18.12 -1.50 -14.86
N GLN A 475 18.22 -1.21 -13.56
CA GLN A 475 17.08 -1.03 -12.65
C GLN A 475 16.45 0.35 -12.82
N VAL A 476 15.21 0.49 -12.36
CA VAL A 476 14.48 1.75 -12.37
C VAL A 476 15.26 2.89 -11.69
N PRO A 477 15.21 4.12 -12.23
CA PRO A 477 15.86 5.31 -11.65
C PRO A 477 15.51 5.50 -10.18
N THR A 478 16.41 6.09 -9.39
CA THR A 478 16.08 6.47 -8.00
C THR A 478 15.18 7.70 -7.96
N LYS A 479 14.61 7.97 -6.78
CA LYS A 479 13.83 9.20 -6.54
C LYS A 479 14.65 10.44 -6.92
N GLU A 480 15.92 10.49 -6.53
CA GLU A 480 16.81 11.64 -6.78
C GLU A 480 17.04 11.86 -8.27
N MET A 481 17.19 10.78 -9.05
CA MET A 481 17.33 10.85 -10.49
C MET A 481 16.05 11.40 -11.15
N MET A 482 14.89 10.92 -10.71
CA MET A 482 13.59 11.37 -11.21
C MET A 482 13.29 12.82 -10.83
N ASP A 483 13.51 13.20 -9.57
CA ASP A 483 13.34 14.58 -9.11
C ASP A 483 14.31 15.52 -9.83
N GLY A 484 15.55 15.09 -10.07
CA GLY A 484 16.51 15.84 -10.86
C GLY A 484 16.06 16.02 -12.32
N LEU A 485 15.35 15.04 -12.89
CA LEU A 485 14.75 15.14 -14.23
C LEU A 485 13.58 16.12 -14.24
N ILE A 486 12.68 15.98 -13.28
CA ILE A 486 11.51 16.85 -13.11
C ILE A 486 11.96 18.30 -12.92
N GLN A 487 12.96 18.52 -12.07
CA GLN A 487 13.51 19.84 -11.79
C GLN A 487 14.08 20.48 -13.06
N ARG A 488 14.98 19.78 -13.78
CA ARG A 488 15.68 20.35 -14.96
C ARG A 488 14.80 20.51 -16.19
N THR A 489 13.69 19.78 -16.28
CA THR A 489 12.72 19.87 -17.39
C THR A 489 11.49 20.70 -17.06
N GLY A 490 11.39 21.17 -15.80
CA GLY A 490 10.31 22.03 -15.35
C GLY A 490 8.96 21.30 -15.25
N ILE A 491 8.93 19.97 -15.11
CA ILE A 491 7.69 19.20 -14.93
C ILE A 491 7.07 19.58 -13.58
N ASP A 492 5.77 19.87 -13.56
CA ASP A 492 5.02 20.24 -12.35
C ASP A 492 3.64 19.55 -12.32
N ALA A 493 2.79 19.87 -11.34
CA ALA A 493 1.45 19.27 -11.20
C ALA A 493 0.52 19.49 -12.41
N GLN A 494 0.78 20.48 -13.27
CA GLN A 494 -0.05 20.82 -14.44
C GLN A 494 0.50 20.25 -15.76
N THR A 495 1.59 19.50 -15.69
CA THR A 495 2.35 19.06 -16.86
C THR A 495 1.90 17.69 -17.38
N VAL A 496 1.61 17.62 -18.68
CA VAL A 496 1.63 16.40 -19.50
C VAL A 496 3.03 16.19 -20.07
N VAL A 497 3.52 14.96 -19.98
CA VAL A 497 4.83 14.53 -20.45
C VAL A 497 4.66 13.69 -21.72
N ALA A 498 5.22 14.15 -22.83
CA ALA A 498 5.21 13.42 -24.09
C ALA A 498 6.58 12.81 -24.38
N PHE A 499 6.62 11.52 -24.68
CA PHE A 499 7.85 10.79 -25.01
C PHE A 499 8.01 10.61 -26.52
N VAL A 500 9.20 10.90 -27.02
CA VAL A 500 9.59 10.73 -28.43
C VAL A 500 10.93 10.00 -28.46
N GLY A 501 11.10 9.04 -29.35
CA GLY A 501 12.39 8.35 -29.53
C GLY A 501 12.87 8.37 -30.98
N ASN A 502 14.16 8.11 -31.17
CA ASN A 502 14.77 7.91 -32.48
C ASN A 502 14.99 6.42 -32.79
N GLY A 503 14.47 5.96 -33.92
CA GLY A 503 14.79 4.64 -34.49
C GLY A 503 14.30 3.40 -33.73
N THR A 504 13.95 3.50 -32.44
CA THR A 504 13.32 2.41 -31.68
C THR A 504 12.35 2.91 -30.62
N MET A 505 11.25 2.18 -30.45
CA MET A 505 10.27 2.42 -29.39
C MET A 505 10.65 1.79 -28.04
N MET A 506 11.69 0.96 -27.97
CA MET A 506 12.08 0.25 -26.75
C MET A 506 12.44 1.21 -25.60
N ASN A 507 13.28 2.22 -25.87
CA ASN A 507 13.67 3.19 -24.86
C ASN A 507 12.51 4.09 -24.44
N VAL A 508 11.60 4.38 -25.37
CA VAL A 508 10.37 5.14 -25.08
C VAL A 508 9.44 4.32 -24.19
N GLY A 509 9.30 3.01 -24.45
CA GLY A 509 8.58 2.09 -23.58
C GLY A 509 9.17 2.04 -22.17
N ARG A 510 10.51 1.99 -22.06
CA ARG A 510 11.21 2.09 -20.75
C ARG A 510 10.95 3.42 -20.05
N ALA A 511 10.99 4.54 -20.77
CA ALA A 511 10.69 5.86 -20.21
C ALA A 511 9.25 5.91 -19.66
N TYR A 512 8.28 5.45 -20.45
CA TYR A 512 6.89 5.35 -20.03
C TYR A 512 6.74 4.47 -18.78
N PHE A 513 7.37 3.29 -18.76
CA PHE A 513 7.38 2.40 -17.60
C PHE A 513 7.94 3.09 -16.35
N ASN A 514 9.08 3.80 -16.45
CA ASN A 514 9.67 4.50 -15.30
C ASN A 514 8.73 5.56 -14.73
N PHE A 515 8.05 6.33 -15.57
CA PHE A 515 7.09 7.34 -15.10
C PHE A 515 5.87 6.70 -14.45
N ARG A 516 5.34 5.60 -15.00
CA ARG A 516 4.25 4.84 -14.37
C ARG A 516 4.67 4.24 -13.03
N TYR A 517 5.87 3.65 -12.96
CA TYR A 517 6.46 3.12 -11.73
C TYR A 517 6.55 4.18 -10.62
N TRP A 518 6.90 5.42 -10.98
CA TRP A 518 6.97 6.54 -10.04
C TRP A 518 5.63 7.27 -9.81
N GLY A 519 4.51 6.67 -10.21
CA GLY A 519 3.16 7.14 -9.88
C GLY A 519 2.57 8.18 -10.83
N PHE A 520 3.16 8.42 -12.01
CA PHE A 520 2.53 9.31 -12.98
C PHE A 520 1.27 8.65 -13.56
N PRO A 521 0.11 9.33 -13.52
CA PRO A 521 -1.13 8.80 -14.07
C PRO A 521 -1.13 8.89 -15.60
N LYS A 522 -1.87 8.00 -16.28
CA LYS A 522 -1.92 7.90 -17.75
C LYS A 522 -2.31 9.21 -18.44
N GLU A 523 -3.20 10.04 -17.87
CA GLU A 523 -3.63 11.32 -18.46
C GLU A 523 -2.48 12.28 -18.62
N ARG A 524 -1.44 12.13 -17.79
CA ARG A 524 -0.25 12.97 -17.81
C ARG A 524 0.82 12.45 -18.74
N LEU A 525 0.61 11.32 -19.42
CA LEU A 525 1.62 10.71 -20.27
C LEU A 525 1.11 10.58 -21.71
N ARG A 526 1.96 10.95 -22.66
CA ARG A 526 1.75 10.70 -24.10
C ARG A 526 2.97 10.03 -24.69
N VAL A 527 2.77 9.12 -25.62
CA VAL A 527 3.82 8.42 -26.35
C VAL A 527 3.58 8.66 -27.83
N MET A 528 4.56 9.21 -28.54
CA MET A 528 4.43 9.34 -29.99
C MET A 528 4.37 7.95 -30.63
N ASN A 529 3.35 7.71 -31.44
CA ASN A 529 3.19 6.46 -32.16
C ASN A 529 4.12 6.42 -33.37
N GLY A 530 5.22 5.67 -33.24
CA GLY A 530 6.36 5.70 -34.16
C GLY A 530 7.52 6.55 -33.64
N THR A 531 8.55 6.73 -34.45
CA THR A 531 9.79 7.42 -34.06
C THR A 531 9.96 8.74 -34.81
N LYS A 532 10.86 9.62 -34.39
CA LYS A 532 11.14 10.89 -35.10
C LYS A 532 11.95 10.72 -36.41
N ASN A 533 11.95 9.53 -36.98
CA ASN A 533 12.64 9.22 -38.23
C ASN A 533 11.98 9.94 -39.43
N ALA A 534 12.63 9.90 -40.60
CA ALA A 534 12.14 10.59 -41.80
C ALA A 534 10.70 10.20 -42.19
N THR A 535 10.32 8.93 -42.06
CA THR A 535 8.98 8.45 -42.42
C THR A 535 7.88 9.18 -41.67
N TYR A 536 7.96 9.25 -40.34
CA TYR A 536 6.93 9.90 -39.52
C TYR A 536 7.07 11.41 -39.52
N ARG A 537 8.30 11.92 -39.53
CA ARG A 537 8.59 13.34 -39.59
C ARG A 537 8.04 13.97 -40.86
N ASP A 538 8.35 13.40 -42.01
CA ASP A 538 7.96 13.95 -43.31
C ASP A 538 6.45 13.85 -43.51
N ALA A 539 5.81 12.78 -42.99
CA ALA A 539 4.36 12.65 -42.99
C ALA A 539 3.64 13.66 -42.06
N ALA A 540 4.26 14.01 -40.94
CA ALA A 540 3.72 14.98 -39.98
C ALA A 540 4.12 16.43 -40.27
N GLY A 541 5.02 16.66 -41.22
CA GLY A 541 5.40 17.98 -41.71
C GLY A 541 6.33 18.80 -40.81
N TYR A 542 7.05 18.17 -39.87
CA TYR A 542 7.96 18.88 -38.95
C TYR A 542 9.44 18.74 -39.30
N SER A 543 10.28 19.61 -38.73
CA SER A 543 11.74 19.55 -38.86
C SER A 543 12.40 19.37 -37.50
N LEU A 544 13.53 18.68 -37.47
CA LEU A 544 14.34 18.55 -36.25
C LEU A 544 15.15 19.83 -36.02
N SER A 545 15.31 20.20 -34.76
CA SER A 545 16.19 21.26 -34.28
C SER A 545 17.54 20.68 -33.87
N THR A 546 18.60 21.47 -34.04
CA THR A 546 19.91 21.26 -33.38
C THR A 546 20.22 22.36 -32.36
N THR A 547 19.33 23.34 -32.24
CA THR A 547 19.43 24.43 -31.26
C THR A 547 19.00 23.92 -29.90
N ALA A 548 19.85 24.10 -28.88
CA ALA A 548 19.54 23.69 -27.52
C ALA A 548 18.26 24.37 -27.00
N THR A 549 17.37 23.58 -26.40
CA THR A 549 16.18 24.08 -25.70
C THR A 549 16.61 24.90 -24.47
N PRO A 550 16.12 26.14 -24.29
CA PRO A 550 16.40 26.94 -23.10
C PRO A 550 15.99 26.22 -21.82
N MET A 551 16.81 26.34 -20.77
CA MET A 551 16.50 25.73 -19.47
C MET A 551 15.26 26.41 -18.85
N PRO A 552 14.28 25.64 -18.36
CA PRO A 552 13.10 26.19 -17.70
C PRO A 552 13.46 26.66 -16.29
N THR A 553 12.54 27.39 -15.66
CA THR A 553 12.61 27.58 -14.20
C THR A 553 12.59 26.21 -13.52
N PRO A 554 13.55 25.90 -12.64
CA PRO A 554 13.59 24.63 -11.94
C PRO A 554 12.30 24.33 -11.20
N SER A 555 11.73 23.15 -11.42
CA SER A 555 10.53 22.72 -10.69
C SER A 555 10.86 22.35 -9.24
N THR A 556 9.91 22.59 -8.34
CA THR A 556 9.92 22.07 -6.96
C THR A 556 9.06 20.82 -6.80
N PHE A 557 8.44 20.35 -7.89
CA PHE A 557 7.63 19.14 -7.90
C PHE A 557 8.51 17.91 -7.68
N SER A 558 8.02 16.94 -6.90
CA SER A 558 8.71 15.67 -6.65
C SER A 558 7.82 14.51 -7.07
N VAL A 559 8.42 13.37 -7.44
CA VAL A 559 7.67 12.12 -7.61
C VAL A 559 6.91 11.71 -6.35
N CYS A 560 7.40 12.10 -5.17
CA CYS A 560 6.70 11.87 -3.90
C CYS A 560 5.47 12.78 -3.69
N SER A 561 5.27 13.80 -4.55
CA SER A 561 4.08 14.64 -4.55
C SER A 561 2.95 14.07 -5.41
N LEU A 562 3.21 13.01 -6.17
CA LEU A 562 2.16 12.27 -6.86
C LEU A 562 1.38 11.47 -5.82
N PRO A 563 0.06 11.30 -6.00
CA PRO A 563 -0.67 10.27 -5.27
C PRO A 563 0.14 8.99 -5.46
N GLN A 564 0.64 8.39 -4.38
CA GLN A 564 1.26 7.08 -4.51
C GLN A 564 0.14 6.14 -4.91
N ASP A 565 0.03 5.92 -6.21
CA ASP A 565 -0.61 4.73 -6.73
C ASP A 565 0.14 3.57 -6.06
N THR A 566 -0.48 2.94 -5.07
CA THR A 566 0.09 1.83 -4.30
C THR A 566 0.33 0.60 -5.17
N SER A 567 0.10 0.69 -6.49
CA SER A 567 0.42 -0.33 -7.49
C SER A 567 1.87 -0.33 -7.98
N VAL A 568 2.85 0.17 -7.20
CA VAL A 568 4.27 -0.15 -7.49
C VAL A 568 4.45 -1.68 -7.61
N ASP A 569 3.76 -2.44 -6.77
CA ASP A 569 3.67 -3.90 -6.80
C ASP A 569 2.83 -4.41 -8.00
N GLY A 570 1.91 -3.60 -8.51
CA GLY A 570 1.11 -3.90 -9.71
C GLY A 570 1.83 -3.65 -11.05
N PHE A 571 2.95 -2.90 -11.06
CA PHE A 571 3.75 -2.65 -12.28
C PHE A 571 5.06 -3.44 -12.32
N ARG A 572 5.58 -3.84 -11.16
CA ARG A 572 6.86 -4.55 -11.06
C ARG A 572 6.71 -5.76 -10.15
N ALA A 573 6.92 -6.95 -10.72
CA ALA A 573 7.18 -8.14 -9.93
C ALA A 573 8.60 -8.10 -9.35
N SER A 574 8.71 -8.36 -8.06
CA SER A 574 9.93 -8.62 -7.31
C SER A 574 10.55 -9.96 -7.70
N PHE A 575 11.81 -10.18 -7.29
CA PHE A 575 12.48 -11.46 -7.54
C PHE A 575 11.80 -12.62 -6.80
N GLU A 576 11.26 -12.36 -5.61
CA GLU A 576 10.50 -13.31 -4.81
C GLU A 576 9.19 -13.72 -5.48
N GLU A 577 8.41 -12.75 -5.96
CA GLU A 577 7.18 -13.02 -6.70
C GLU A 577 7.48 -13.84 -7.97
N MET A 578 8.57 -13.53 -8.67
CA MET A 578 9.01 -14.33 -9.82
C MET A 578 9.41 -15.76 -9.43
N LEU A 579 9.98 -15.99 -8.24
CA LEU A 579 10.22 -17.34 -7.73
C LEU A 579 8.91 -18.09 -7.49
N ALA A 580 7.94 -17.46 -6.82
CA ALA A 580 6.63 -18.04 -6.55
C ALA A 580 5.89 -18.39 -7.85
N VAL A 581 5.80 -17.45 -8.79
CA VAL A 581 5.14 -17.65 -10.09
C VAL A 581 5.85 -18.72 -10.94
N SER A 582 7.17 -18.84 -10.84
CA SER A 582 7.92 -19.88 -11.56
C SER A 582 7.69 -21.29 -10.98
N ALA A 583 7.29 -21.38 -9.71
CA ALA A 583 7.05 -22.63 -9.01
C ALA A 583 5.59 -23.10 -9.13
N ASP A 584 4.65 -22.16 -9.24
CA ASP A 584 3.22 -22.40 -9.43
C ASP A 584 2.89 -22.70 -10.91
N ASN A 585 1.89 -23.54 -11.18
CA ASN A 585 1.36 -23.77 -12.53
C ASN A 585 -0.02 -23.09 -12.71
N ASN A 586 -0.23 -21.96 -12.04
CA ASN A 586 -1.49 -21.24 -12.08
C ASN A 586 -1.78 -20.72 -13.51
N PRO A 587 -2.83 -21.21 -14.19
CA PRO A 587 -3.14 -20.79 -15.55
C PRO A 587 -3.66 -19.35 -15.64
N ALA A 588 -3.96 -18.70 -14.51
CA ALA A 588 -4.36 -17.30 -14.47
C ALA A 588 -3.17 -16.32 -14.54
N THR A 589 -1.93 -16.81 -14.45
CA THR A 589 -0.73 -15.98 -14.51
C THR A 589 0.18 -16.46 -15.64
N VAL A 590 0.47 -15.56 -16.59
CA VAL A 590 1.36 -15.85 -17.72
C VAL A 590 2.62 -14.99 -17.57
N VAL A 591 3.77 -15.64 -17.50
CA VAL A 591 5.06 -14.94 -17.64
C VAL A 591 5.34 -14.83 -19.13
N VAL A 592 5.67 -13.63 -19.61
CA VAL A 592 6.01 -13.42 -21.03
C VAL A 592 7.49 -13.10 -21.15
N ASP A 593 8.24 -13.93 -21.87
CA ASP A 593 9.64 -13.69 -22.17
C ASP A 593 9.76 -12.90 -23.49
N ALA A 594 10.13 -11.64 -23.35
CA ALA A 594 10.21 -10.70 -24.48
C ALA A 594 11.55 -10.75 -25.24
N ARG A 595 12.49 -11.60 -24.82
CA ARG A 595 13.82 -11.74 -25.43
C ARG A 595 13.75 -12.44 -26.78
N SER A 596 14.87 -12.48 -27.49
CA SER A 596 14.95 -13.20 -28.77
C SER A 596 14.74 -14.70 -28.58
N ALA A 597 14.30 -15.39 -29.64
CA ALA A 597 14.10 -16.84 -29.61
C ALA A 597 15.35 -17.61 -29.13
N ASN A 598 16.56 -17.17 -29.53
CA ASN A 598 17.81 -17.79 -29.08
C ASN A 598 18.02 -17.68 -27.56
N GLU A 599 17.65 -16.54 -26.95
CA GLU A 599 17.77 -16.33 -25.51
C GLU A 599 16.73 -17.15 -24.74
N TYR A 600 15.50 -17.23 -25.27
CA TYR A 600 14.43 -18.05 -24.72
C TYR A 600 14.78 -19.55 -24.79
N ASP A 601 15.24 -20.04 -25.94
CA ASP A 601 15.60 -21.45 -26.18
C ASP A 601 16.89 -21.88 -25.49
N GLY A 602 17.56 -20.96 -24.78
CA GLY A 602 18.75 -21.27 -23.99
C GLY A 602 20.02 -21.48 -24.83
N VAL A 603 20.13 -20.83 -25.99
CA VAL A 603 21.32 -20.90 -26.85
C VAL A 603 22.50 -20.24 -26.14
N VAL A 604 23.57 -21.00 -25.91
CA VAL A 604 24.78 -20.55 -25.19
C VAL A 604 25.34 -19.23 -25.74
N GLY A 605 25.49 -18.23 -24.86
CA GLY A 605 26.10 -16.94 -25.19
C GLY A 605 25.14 -15.96 -25.86
N SER A 606 23.84 -16.14 -25.66
CA SER A 606 22.81 -15.27 -26.23
C SER A 606 22.43 -14.13 -25.28
N THR A 607 22.41 -14.36 -23.95
CA THR A 607 22.07 -13.30 -22.99
C THR A 607 23.32 -12.66 -22.38
N SER A 608 23.57 -11.40 -22.77
CA SER A 608 24.65 -10.56 -22.23
C SER A 608 24.14 -9.59 -21.16
N VAL A 609 24.83 -9.51 -20.03
CA VAL A 609 24.60 -8.53 -18.97
C VAL A 609 25.22 -7.16 -19.31
N SER A 610 26.40 -7.16 -19.93
CA SER A 610 27.13 -5.92 -20.27
C SER A 610 28.16 -6.13 -21.39
N GLY A 611 27.67 -6.33 -22.61
CA GLY A 611 28.51 -6.49 -23.80
C GLY A 611 29.19 -7.85 -23.87
N GLN A 612 30.34 -8.00 -23.21
CA GLN A 612 31.16 -9.22 -23.25
C GLN A 612 30.96 -10.14 -22.02
N ASN A 613 30.09 -9.74 -21.08
CA ASN A 613 29.75 -10.52 -19.89
C ASN A 613 28.39 -11.20 -20.07
N TYR A 614 28.31 -12.48 -19.77
CA TYR A 614 27.14 -13.32 -20.00
C TYR A 614 26.57 -13.86 -18.67
N VAL A 615 25.31 -14.27 -18.71
CA VAL A 615 24.64 -14.93 -17.58
C VAL A 615 25.28 -16.29 -17.25
N ALA A 616 25.07 -16.77 -16.02
CA ALA A 616 25.66 -18.01 -15.55
C ALA A 616 25.12 -19.26 -16.28
N PHE A 617 23.87 -19.21 -16.73
CA PHE A 617 23.23 -20.21 -17.57
C PHE A 617 22.18 -19.53 -18.46
N GLU A 618 21.92 -20.13 -19.61
CA GLU A 618 20.88 -19.68 -20.55
C GLU A 618 19.58 -20.46 -20.34
N GLY A 619 18.46 -19.90 -20.80
CA GLY A 619 17.13 -20.48 -20.71
C GLY A 619 16.10 -19.42 -20.36
N HIS A 620 14.89 -19.86 -20.03
CA HIS A 620 13.75 -19.02 -19.63
C HIS A 620 13.18 -19.48 -18.28
N VAL A 621 12.34 -18.63 -17.68
CA VAL A 621 11.58 -18.97 -16.48
C VAL A 621 10.59 -20.10 -16.82
N ARG A 622 10.45 -21.12 -15.97
CA ARG A 622 9.75 -22.39 -16.27
C ARG A 622 8.34 -22.24 -16.89
N THR A 623 7.59 -21.22 -16.49
CA THR A 623 6.21 -20.95 -16.92
C THR A 623 6.12 -19.83 -17.96
N ALA A 624 7.26 -19.36 -18.47
CA ALA A 624 7.28 -18.30 -19.45
C ALA A 624 6.86 -18.79 -20.83
N GLU A 625 5.98 -18.03 -21.46
CA GLU A 625 5.65 -18.13 -22.87
C GLU A 625 6.51 -17.13 -23.65
N HIS A 626 7.00 -17.53 -24.82
CA HIS A 626 7.83 -16.68 -25.67
C HIS A 626 6.95 -15.74 -26.50
N LEU A 627 7.23 -14.45 -26.43
CA LEU A 627 6.67 -13.43 -27.32
C LEU A 627 7.72 -12.35 -27.52
N GLU A 628 8.51 -12.45 -28.59
CA GLU A 628 9.61 -11.52 -28.81
C GLU A 628 9.07 -10.10 -28.99
N TYR A 629 9.68 -9.12 -28.32
CA TYR A 629 9.15 -7.74 -28.29
C TYR A 629 8.97 -7.12 -29.69
N VAL A 630 9.72 -7.57 -30.70
CA VAL A 630 9.60 -7.08 -32.08
C VAL A 630 8.28 -7.45 -32.75
N GLU A 631 7.65 -8.55 -32.31
CA GLU A 631 6.37 -9.03 -32.84
C GLU A 631 5.21 -8.09 -32.50
N LEU A 632 5.37 -7.31 -31.42
CA LEU A 632 4.42 -6.28 -31.01
C LEU A 632 4.43 -5.04 -31.93
N HIS A 633 5.34 -4.98 -32.89
CA HIS A 633 5.45 -3.89 -33.86
C HIS A 633 4.94 -4.29 -35.24
N GLN A 634 4.32 -3.33 -35.93
CA GLN A 634 3.84 -3.54 -37.30
C GLN A 634 4.97 -4.02 -38.22
N GLY A 635 4.78 -5.21 -38.80
CA GLY A 635 5.77 -5.84 -39.68
C GLY A 635 7.05 -6.31 -38.99
N GLY A 636 7.04 -6.51 -37.66
CA GLY A 636 8.18 -7.04 -36.91
C GLY A 636 9.36 -6.07 -36.78
N ASN A 637 9.13 -4.77 -36.97
CA ASN A 637 10.20 -3.77 -36.98
C ASN A 637 10.05 -2.80 -35.80
N ARG A 638 11.01 -2.82 -34.88
CA ARG A 638 11.05 -1.97 -33.67
C ARG A 638 10.98 -0.45 -33.89
N ALA A 639 11.16 0.02 -35.14
CA ALA A 639 11.03 1.42 -35.52
C ALA A 639 9.60 1.81 -35.92
N ASN A 640 8.76 0.82 -36.17
CA ASN A 640 7.37 0.96 -36.60
C ASN A 640 6.43 1.12 -35.40
N PRO A 641 5.16 1.53 -35.63
CA PRO A 641 4.15 1.66 -34.59
C PRO A 641 3.90 0.30 -33.95
N LEU A 642 3.34 0.32 -32.74
CA LEU A 642 2.79 -0.89 -32.14
C LEU A 642 1.61 -1.42 -32.97
N LEU A 643 1.35 -2.71 -32.85
CA LEU A 643 0.11 -3.32 -33.31
C LEU A 643 -1.10 -2.61 -32.68
N SER A 644 -2.20 -2.52 -33.42
CA SER A 644 -3.47 -2.00 -32.90
C SER A 644 -4.00 -2.91 -31.80
N ALA A 645 -4.93 -2.41 -30.97
CA ALA A 645 -5.52 -3.21 -29.89
C ALA A 645 -6.13 -4.54 -30.38
N GLY A 646 -6.76 -4.54 -31.55
CA GLY A 646 -7.32 -5.77 -32.14
C GLY A 646 -6.26 -6.73 -32.66
N GLU A 647 -5.13 -6.21 -33.17
CA GLU A 647 -3.99 -7.03 -33.58
C GLU A 647 -3.24 -7.60 -32.36
N LEU A 648 -3.08 -6.82 -31.29
CA LEU A 648 -2.49 -7.25 -30.02
C LEU A 648 -3.35 -8.29 -29.28
N GLN A 649 -4.67 -8.25 -29.43
CA GLN A 649 -5.56 -9.26 -28.85
C GLN A 649 -5.55 -10.57 -29.63
N ALA A 650 -5.18 -10.52 -30.92
CA ALA A 650 -5.14 -11.67 -31.80
C ALA A 650 -3.77 -12.37 -31.80
N ALA A 651 -2.69 -11.61 -31.59
CA ALA A 651 -1.36 -12.11 -31.27
C ALA A 651 -1.34 -12.68 -29.84
#